data_AF-A0AAE0T6Y4-F1
#
_entry.id   AF-A0AAE0T6Y4-F1
#
_cell.length_a   1.000
_cell.length_b   1.000
_cell.length_c   1.000
_cell.angle_alpha   90.00
_cell.angle_beta   90.00
_cell.angle_gamma   90.00
#
_symmetry.space_group_name_H-M   'P 1'
#
loop_
_entity.id
_entity.type
_entity.pdbx_description
1 polymer ?
#
loop_
_entity_poly.entity_id
_entity_poly.type
_entity_poly.pdbx_seq_one_letter_code
_entity_poly.pdbx_strand_id
1 'polypeptide(L)'
;MTIKELAKYLDDAALQRMEVSQISDTQTLTINEAYQVQTELLERRYKRGEKYIGIKMGMTSRAKMVQMNIFEMVWGRLTNAMIEEEGGNVELKKYIHPRVEPELCFLIKKDISHPLNALETMNYIEAVAPAMEIIDSRYKNFKFNHSDVVADNSSSSGLVLGTWFCKDTNFSNLGIAMEINGKITQIGSTATILGNPIRALVAASQLTLKYEHTIKANDFVLAGAATTADFIPPNAHVRLRMEGQESEVYSQAPDSDERDVDNAVQAAQRAFPTWSKTSLEKRYEILIKISQLIEKNKDELVALEINDTGKAYDIVSHVDIPRSSSNFRFFATGIMHFASESHHMPEGGLNYTMRDPIGVVACISPWNFPLYLFTWKIAPALAAGNTVIGKPSEVTPMTAFRFSQICQEAGLPAGVLNIIHGVGKKVGNAISEHKNIKAISFTGSTQTAKTIASIAAPMFKKISFELGGKNPNVIFADCNWDKMIATTLRSSFSNSGQVCLCGSRIFIQESIYEKFKTYFLDKVKNLKVGDPMDKETKFGSMVSKPHFDKVMGCIELAKKEGGKILAGGKQLKLTGRCANGYFIEPTVIEGLPQNCRTNNEEIFGPVVTLQPFKTEAEAVELANAVEYGLSATLWTQDVNRAHQVAAKLECGVVWVNDWMVRDLRTPFGGKKSSGVGKEGGWESLRFFTEPKNIYVGI
;
A
#
# COMPACT_ATOMS: atom_id res chain seq x y z
N MET A 1 -29.27 -34.21 -25.22
CA MET A 1 -29.03 -35.44 -24.46
C MET A 1 -29.77 -35.36 -23.15
N THR A 2 -30.35 -36.45 -22.66
CA THR A 2 -30.86 -36.50 -21.27
C THR A 2 -29.70 -36.35 -20.28
N ILE A 3 -30.00 -35.97 -19.03
CA ILE A 3 -29.00 -35.82 -17.95
C ILE A 3 -28.16 -37.09 -17.78
N LYS A 4 -28.80 -38.28 -17.83
CA LYS A 4 -28.12 -39.58 -17.68
C LYS A 4 -27.22 -39.92 -18.86
N GLU A 5 -27.62 -39.56 -20.08
CA GLU A 5 -26.79 -39.73 -21.28
C GLU A 5 -25.59 -38.79 -21.25
N LEU A 6 -25.78 -37.54 -20.84
CA LEU A 6 -24.70 -36.57 -20.72
C LEU A 6 -23.71 -36.98 -19.63
N ALA A 7 -24.18 -37.39 -18.46
CA ALA A 7 -23.32 -37.89 -17.38
C ALA A 7 -22.51 -39.11 -17.82
N LYS A 8 -23.14 -40.04 -18.56
CA LYS A 8 -22.44 -41.20 -19.15
C LYS A 8 -21.38 -40.77 -20.16
N TYR A 9 -21.73 -39.85 -21.06
CA TYR A 9 -20.81 -39.35 -22.09
C TYR A 9 -19.56 -38.70 -21.48
N LEU A 10 -19.76 -37.83 -20.48
CA LEU A 10 -18.64 -37.21 -19.76
C LEU A 10 -17.79 -38.28 -19.07
N ASP A 11 -18.40 -39.18 -18.30
CA ASP A 11 -17.71 -40.27 -17.59
C ASP A 11 -16.89 -41.18 -18.54
N ASP A 12 -17.48 -41.59 -19.67
CA ASP A 12 -16.79 -42.37 -20.70
C ASP A 12 -15.60 -41.58 -21.29
N ALA A 13 -15.77 -40.27 -21.52
CA ALA A 13 -14.69 -39.39 -22.00
C ALA A 13 -13.54 -39.25 -20.99
N ALA A 14 -13.83 -39.21 -19.68
CA ALA A 14 -12.78 -39.23 -18.64
C ALA A 14 -11.99 -40.54 -18.67
N LEU A 15 -12.69 -41.68 -18.73
CA LEU A 15 -12.04 -43.00 -18.76
C LEU A 15 -11.19 -43.20 -20.01
N GLN A 16 -11.66 -42.70 -21.15
CA GLN A 16 -11.00 -42.83 -22.45
C GLN A 16 -10.01 -41.70 -22.75
N ARG A 17 -9.90 -40.70 -21.85
CA ARG A 17 -9.02 -39.52 -22.00
C ARG A 17 -9.29 -38.77 -23.31
N MET A 18 -10.56 -38.56 -23.61
CA MET A 18 -11.01 -37.90 -24.82
C MET A 18 -11.47 -36.47 -24.53
N GLU A 19 -11.05 -35.55 -25.38
CA GLU A 19 -11.62 -34.20 -25.39
C GLU A 19 -13.09 -34.24 -25.81
N VAL A 20 -13.89 -33.35 -25.22
CA VAL A 20 -15.30 -33.14 -25.57
C VAL A 20 -15.54 -31.68 -25.97
N SER A 21 -16.52 -31.45 -26.83
CA SER A 21 -17.03 -30.10 -27.13
C SER A 21 -17.76 -29.52 -25.92
N GLN A 22 -17.90 -28.19 -25.84
CA GLN A 22 -18.64 -27.57 -24.73
C GLN A 22 -20.10 -28.00 -24.76
N ILE A 23 -20.70 -28.25 -23.60
CA ILE A 23 -22.12 -28.62 -23.54
C ILE A 23 -22.95 -27.45 -24.05
N SER A 24 -22.60 -26.22 -23.64
CA SER A 24 -23.25 -24.98 -24.08
C SER A 24 -23.32 -24.78 -25.60
N ASP A 25 -22.41 -25.39 -26.37
CA ASP A 25 -22.43 -25.31 -27.83
C ASP A 25 -23.57 -26.15 -28.45
N THR A 26 -24.10 -27.11 -27.69
CA THR A 26 -25.04 -28.12 -28.18
C THR A 26 -26.38 -28.14 -27.44
N GLN A 27 -26.43 -27.66 -26.19
CA GLN A 27 -27.65 -27.52 -25.39
C GLN A 27 -27.43 -26.57 -24.20
N THR A 28 -28.45 -25.82 -23.80
CA THR A 28 -28.42 -24.97 -22.60
C THR A 28 -28.82 -25.78 -21.37
N LEU A 29 -28.03 -25.73 -20.30
CA LEU A 29 -28.32 -26.33 -19.00
C LEU A 29 -28.50 -25.25 -17.93
N THR A 30 -29.52 -25.40 -17.08
CA THR A 30 -29.58 -24.65 -15.82
C THR A 30 -28.53 -25.18 -14.84
N ILE A 31 -28.16 -24.37 -13.85
CA ILE A 31 -27.20 -24.77 -12.80
C ILE A 31 -27.70 -26.00 -12.01
N ASN A 32 -29.01 -26.09 -11.76
CA ASN A 32 -29.59 -27.25 -11.07
C ASN A 32 -29.45 -28.53 -11.90
N GLU A 33 -29.71 -28.46 -13.21
CA GLU A 33 -29.52 -29.61 -14.11
C GLU A 33 -28.04 -30.00 -14.21
N ALA A 34 -27.12 -29.03 -14.19
CA ALA A 34 -25.68 -29.31 -14.14
C ALA A 34 -25.27 -30.08 -12.87
N TYR A 35 -25.81 -29.72 -11.70
CA TYR A 35 -25.59 -30.49 -10.46
C TYR A 35 -26.22 -31.90 -10.49
N GLN A 36 -27.34 -32.08 -11.22
CA GLN A 36 -27.91 -33.41 -11.45
C GLN A 36 -27.00 -34.27 -12.35
N VAL A 37 -26.39 -33.68 -13.39
CA VAL A 37 -25.37 -34.35 -14.23
C VAL A 37 -24.18 -34.77 -13.37
N GLN A 38 -23.65 -33.88 -12.53
CA GLN A 38 -22.56 -34.16 -11.60
C GLN A 38 -22.89 -35.32 -10.66
N THR A 39 -24.11 -35.35 -10.12
CA THR A 39 -24.59 -36.41 -9.22
C THR A 39 -24.62 -37.77 -9.93
N GLU A 40 -25.23 -37.84 -11.11
CA GLU A 40 -25.30 -39.08 -11.91
C GLU A 40 -23.91 -39.58 -12.34
N LEU A 41 -22.97 -38.67 -12.60
CA LEU A 41 -21.57 -39.01 -12.89
C LEU A 41 -20.88 -39.63 -11.67
N LEU A 42 -21.06 -39.05 -10.48
CA LEU A 42 -20.46 -39.55 -9.25
C LEU A 42 -21.02 -40.91 -8.82
N GLU A 43 -22.32 -41.15 -9.00
CA GLU A 43 -22.92 -42.47 -8.77
C GLU A 43 -22.27 -43.57 -9.61
N ARG A 44 -21.84 -43.25 -10.84
CA ARG A 44 -21.08 -44.18 -11.69
C ARG A 44 -19.68 -44.45 -11.14
N ARG A 45 -19.00 -43.40 -10.65
CA ARG A 45 -17.69 -43.51 -9.98
C ARG A 45 -17.76 -44.37 -8.72
N TYR A 46 -18.80 -44.20 -7.89
CA TYR A 46 -19.00 -44.99 -6.68
C TYR A 46 -19.27 -46.47 -7.00
N LYS A 47 -20.06 -46.76 -8.05
CA LYS A 47 -20.25 -48.13 -8.54
C LYS A 47 -18.96 -48.80 -9.02
N ARG A 48 -17.94 -48.03 -9.40
CA ARG A 48 -16.59 -48.53 -9.73
C ARG A 48 -15.67 -48.71 -8.52
N GLY A 49 -16.14 -48.38 -7.31
CA GLY A 49 -15.39 -48.56 -6.06
C GLY A 49 -14.70 -47.31 -5.54
N GLU A 50 -14.88 -46.15 -6.17
CA GLU A 50 -14.43 -44.88 -5.59
C GLU A 50 -15.27 -44.52 -4.35
N LYS A 51 -14.65 -43.83 -3.39
CA LYS A 51 -15.28 -43.41 -2.13
C LYS A 51 -15.25 -41.90 -2.00
N TYR A 52 -16.36 -41.34 -1.52
CA TYR A 52 -16.44 -39.93 -1.16
C TYR A 52 -15.47 -39.58 -0.02
N ILE A 53 -14.81 -38.42 -0.14
CA ILE A 53 -13.85 -37.92 0.89
C ILE A 53 -14.04 -36.45 1.24
N GLY A 54 -14.97 -35.73 0.60
CA GLY A 54 -15.19 -34.31 0.87
C GLY A 54 -15.62 -33.50 -0.36
N ILE A 55 -15.39 -32.19 -0.33
CA ILE A 55 -15.77 -31.26 -1.38
C ILE A 55 -14.63 -30.30 -1.75
N LYS A 56 -14.70 -29.72 -2.93
CA LYS A 56 -13.94 -28.52 -3.29
C LYS A 56 -14.90 -27.37 -3.62
N MET A 57 -14.50 -26.18 -3.20
CA MET A 57 -15.09 -24.91 -3.58
C MET A 57 -14.39 -24.34 -4.82
N GLY A 58 -15.17 -23.97 -5.84
CA GLY A 58 -14.70 -23.24 -7.01
C GLY A 58 -15.15 -21.77 -6.98
N MET A 59 -14.43 -20.91 -7.69
CA MET A 59 -14.72 -19.47 -7.76
C MET A 59 -14.70 -18.77 -6.39
N THR A 60 -13.80 -19.18 -5.50
CA THR A 60 -13.60 -18.60 -4.16
C THR A 60 -12.89 -17.24 -4.16
N SER A 61 -12.55 -16.72 -5.34
CA SER A 61 -11.95 -15.41 -5.54
C SER A 61 -12.92 -14.45 -6.22
N ARG A 62 -13.25 -13.34 -5.55
CA ARG A 62 -14.10 -12.30 -6.14
C ARG A 62 -13.47 -11.69 -7.41
N ALA A 63 -12.16 -11.53 -7.44
CA ALA A 63 -11.46 -11.02 -8.61
C ALA A 63 -11.60 -11.98 -9.80
N LYS A 64 -11.50 -13.30 -9.54
CA LYS A 64 -11.65 -14.33 -10.58
C LYS A 64 -13.09 -14.44 -11.08
N MET A 65 -14.05 -14.37 -10.16
CA MET A 65 -15.48 -14.31 -10.47
C MET A 65 -15.81 -13.17 -11.43
N VAL A 66 -15.31 -11.96 -11.15
CA VAL A 66 -15.47 -10.79 -12.03
C VAL A 66 -14.78 -11.01 -13.38
N GLN A 67 -13.54 -11.51 -13.39
CA GLN A 67 -12.80 -11.81 -14.63
C GLN A 67 -13.57 -12.78 -15.55
N MET A 68 -14.24 -13.76 -14.95
CA MET A 68 -14.98 -14.80 -15.68
C MET A 68 -16.45 -14.45 -15.92
N ASN A 69 -16.90 -13.27 -15.49
CA ASN A 69 -18.31 -12.84 -15.54
C ASN A 69 -19.26 -13.86 -14.86
N ILE A 70 -18.83 -14.43 -13.74
CA ILE A 70 -19.58 -15.39 -12.92
C ILE A 70 -19.83 -14.77 -11.55
N PHE A 71 -21.08 -14.76 -11.08
CA PHE A 71 -21.48 -14.11 -9.81
C PHE A 71 -21.88 -15.10 -8.71
N GLU A 72 -21.83 -16.39 -8.99
CA GLU A 72 -22.17 -17.46 -8.05
C GLU A 72 -21.00 -18.42 -7.89
N MET A 73 -20.79 -18.91 -6.66
CA MET A 73 -19.78 -19.92 -6.37
C MET A 73 -20.30 -21.31 -6.76
N VAL A 74 -19.36 -22.21 -7.05
CA VAL A 74 -19.65 -23.60 -7.38
C VAL A 74 -18.96 -24.53 -6.40
N TRP A 75 -19.44 -25.76 -6.31
CA TRP A 75 -18.78 -26.79 -5.53
C TRP A 75 -18.82 -28.14 -6.27
N GLY A 76 -17.95 -29.06 -5.88
CA GLY A 76 -18.02 -30.45 -6.33
C GLY A 76 -17.51 -31.43 -5.30
N ARG A 77 -17.80 -32.72 -5.50
CA ARG A 77 -17.42 -33.80 -4.58
C ARG A 77 -16.06 -34.38 -4.96
N LEU A 78 -15.25 -34.60 -3.94
CA LEU A 78 -13.96 -35.26 -4.02
C LEU A 78 -14.10 -36.76 -3.76
N THR A 79 -13.27 -37.57 -4.41
CA THR A 79 -13.17 -39.01 -4.17
C THR A 79 -11.74 -39.41 -3.81
N ASN A 80 -11.61 -40.54 -3.11
CA ASN A 80 -10.30 -41.09 -2.75
C ASN A 80 -9.40 -41.41 -3.95
N ALA A 81 -9.98 -41.63 -5.14
CA ALA A 81 -9.21 -41.85 -6.37
C ALA A 81 -8.49 -40.59 -6.89
N MET A 82 -8.82 -39.41 -6.35
CA MET A 82 -8.15 -38.15 -6.67
C MET A 82 -6.88 -37.93 -5.83
N ILE A 83 -6.69 -38.66 -4.72
CA ILE A 83 -5.54 -38.43 -3.84
C ILE A 83 -4.27 -38.95 -4.51
N GLU A 84 -3.28 -38.07 -4.65
CA GLU A 84 -1.91 -38.41 -5.05
C GLU A 84 -0.99 -38.27 -3.83
N GLU A 85 0.03 -39.13 -3.73
CA GLU A 85 0.94 -39.18 -2.57
C GLU A 85 1.88 -37.96 -2.51
N GLU A 86 2.01 -37.33 -1.35
CA GLU A 86 2.97 -36.24 -1.12
C GLU A 86 4.40 -36.75 -1.34
N GLY A 87 5.17 -36.09 -2.21
CA GLY A 87 6.51 -36.52 -2.60
C GLY A 87 6.54 -37.64 -3.65
N GLY A 88 5.38 -38.12 -4.11
CA GLY A 88 5.24 -39.10 -5.19
C GLY A 88 5.42 -38.51 -6.59
N ASN A 89 5.48 -39.39 -7.60
CA ASN A 89 5.57 -39.01 -9.01
C ASN A 89 4.18 -38.96 -9.66
N VAL A 90 3.75 -37.78 -10.12
CA VAL A 90 2.49 -37.61 -10.86
C VAL A 90 2.67 -38.04 -12.31
N GLU A 91 1.95 -39.09 -12.73
CA GLU A 91 1.97 -39.58 -14.11
C GLU A 91 1.11 -38.68 -15.03
N LEU A 92 1.70 -37.63 -15.62
CA LEU A 92 0.97 -36.66 -16.46
C LEU A 92 0.17 -37.28 -17.62
N LYS A 93 0.59 -38.45 -18.13
CA LYS A 93 -0.13 -39.24 -19.16
C LYS A 93 -1.54 -39.69 -18.77
N LYS A 94 -1.90 -39.60 -17.47
CA LYS A 94 -3.24 -39.91 -16.96
C LYS A 94 -4.25 -38.79 -17.29
N TYR A 95 -3.77 -37.59 -17.62
CA TYR A 95 -4.56 -36.38 -17.79
C TYR A 95 -4.56 -35.92 -19.26
N ILE A 96 -5.58 -35.15 -19.66
CA ILE A 96 -5.69 -34.59 -21.02
C ILE A 96 -4.92 -33.25 -21.11
N HIS A 97 -5.20 -32.33 -20.18
CA HIS A 97 -4.67 -30.97 -20.10
C HIS A 97 -4.36 -30.56 -18.65
N PRO A 98 -3.40 -31.22 -17.97
CA PRO A 98 -3.17 -30.99 -16.55
C PRO A 98 -2.63 -29.59 -16.29
N ARG A 99 -3.25 -28.88 -15.35
CA ARG A 99 -2.77 -27.64 -14.74
C ARG A 99 -2.75 -27.76 -13.23
N VAL A 100 -1.93 -26.94 -12.55
CA VAL A 100 -1.91 -26.90 -11.08
C VAL A 100 -2.26 -25.56 -10.50
N GLU A 101 -2.98 -25.63 -9.38
CA GLU A 101 -3.30 -24.49 -8.53
C GLU A 101 -2.98 -24.81 -7.05
N PRO A 102 -2.35 -23.88 -6.31
CA PRO A 102 -2.27 -23.93 -4.86
C PRO A 102 -3.62 -23.64 -4.22
N GLU A 103 -4.00 -24.52 -3.32
CA GLU A 103 -5.27 -24.55 -2.60
C GLU A 103 -5.02 -24.65 -1.09
N LEU A 104 -6.06 -24.37 -0.31
CA LEU A 104 -6.09 -24.62 1.12
C LEU A 104 -7.09 -25.75 1.41
N CYS A 105 -6.68 -26.77 2.14
CA CYS A 105 -7.55 -27.89 2.52
C CYS A 105 -7.87 -27.83 4.01
N PHE A 106 -9.16 -27.89 4.35
CA PHE A 106 -9.66 -28.03 5.73
C PHE A 106 -10.09 -29.47 6.00
N LEU A 107 -9.69 -30.02 7.13
CA LEU A 107 -10.23 -31.26 7.69
C LEU A 107 -11.38 -30.94 8.64
N ILE A 108 -12.55 -31.51 8.40
CA ILE A 108 -13.76 -31.24 9.18
C ILE A 108 -13.86 -32.15 10.40
N LYS A 109 -14.08 -31.56 11.57
CA LYS A 109 -14.13 -32.26 12.87
C LYS A 109 -15.48 -32.97 13.13
N LYS A 110 -16.58 -32.38 12.67
CA LYS A 110 -17.96 -32.82 12.96
C LYS A 110 -18.91 -32.46 11.83
N ASP A 111 -20.00 -33.21 11.71
CA ASP A 111 -21.04 -33.02 10.70
C ASP A 111 -21.57 -31.57 10.66
N ILE A 112 -21.60 -30.97 9.48
CA ILE A 112 -22.21 -29.67 9.17
C ILE A 112 -23.57 -29.92 8.54
N SER A 113 -24.63 -29.75 9.34
CA SER A 113 -26.02 -29.97 8.95
C SER A 113 -26.85 -28.68 8.85
N HIS A 114 -26.24 -27.52 9.08
CA HIS A 114 -26.87 -26.20 8.98
C HIS A 114 -25.85 -25.16 8.45
N PRO A 115 -26.31 -24.04 7.88
CA PRO A 115 -25.43 -22.96 7.48
C PRO A 115 -24.64 -22.42 8.68
N LEU A 116 -23.31 -22.39 8.57
CA LEU A 116 -22.42 -21.88 9.61
C LEU A 116 -22.22 -20.37 9.46
N ASN A 117 -21.96 -19.68 10.58
CA ASN A 117 -21.32 -18.38 10.58
C ASN A 117 -19.80 -18.49 10.84
N ALA A 118 -19.06 -17.40 10.60
CA ALA A 118 -17.60 -17.41 10.68
C ALA A 118 -17.04 -17.82 12.06
N LEU A 119 -17.73 -17.48 13.16
CA LEU A 119 -17.29 -17.84 14.52
C LEU A 119 -17.52 -19.33 14.78
N GLU A 120 -18.65 -19.87 14.33
CA GLU A 120 -18.96 -21.30 14.44
C GLU A 120 -17.98 -22.13 13.63
N THR A 121 -17.67 -21.70 12.40
CA THR A 121 -16.78 -22.41 11.47
C THR A 121 -15.45 -22.82 12.09
N MET A 122 -14.85 -21.98 12.94
CA MET A 122 -13.59 -22.29 13.62
C MET A 122 -13.67 -23.57 14.49
N ASN A 123 -14.84 -23.84 15.09
CA ASN A 123 -15.07 -25.03 15.92
C ASN A 123 -15.34 -26.31 15.11
N TYR A 124 -15.46 -26.20 13.79
CA TYR A 124 -15.69 -27.32 12.87
C TYR A 124 -14.42 -27.75 12.14
N ILE A 125 -13.31 -27.00 12.28
CA ILE A 125 -12.02 -27.32 11.66
C ILE A 125 -11.18 -28.13 12.66
N GLU A 126 -10.72 -29.31 12.23
CA GLU A 126 -9.76 -30.12 12.98
C GLU A 126 -8.33 -29.72 12.64
N ALA A 127 -8.02 -29.63 11.34
CA ALA A 127 -6.70 -29.29 10.82
C ALA A 127 -6.81 -28.59 9.47
N VAL A 128 -5.72 -27.94 9.05
CA VAL A 128 -5.60 -27.26 7.76
C VAL A 128 -4.28 -27.64 7.09
N ALA A 129 -4.27 -27.84 5.78
CA ALA A 129 -3.05 -28.13 5.03
C ALA A 129 -2.97 -27.29 3.75
N PRO A 130 -1.76 -26.94 3.27
CA PRO A 130 -1.61 -26.52 1.88
C PRO A 130 -1.95 -27.72 1.00
N ALA A 131 -2.62 -27.47 -0.10
CA ALA A 131 -2.98 -28.50 -1.05
C ALA A 131 -2.64 -28.04 -2.46
N MET A 132 -2.29 -28.99 -3.32
CA MET A 132 -2.12 -28.75 -4.75
C MET A 132 -3.26 -29.47 -5.44
N GLU A 133 -4.03 -28.73 -6.20
CA GLU A 133 -4.98 -29.33 -7.11
C GLU A 133 -4.39 -29.43 -8.50
N ILE A 134 -4.54 -30.62 -9.08
CA ILE A 134 -4.34 -30.89 -10.48
C ILE A 134 -5.72 -30.81 -11.12
N ILE A 135 -5.87 -29.86 -12.03
CA ILE A 135 -7.09 -29.59 -12.80
C ILE A 135 -6.89 -30.17 -14.19
N ASP A 136 -7.80 -31.06 -14.60
CA ASP A 136 -7.83 -31.63 -15.94
C ASP A 136 -9.23 -31.51 -16.54
N SER A 137 -9.45 -30.45 -17.32
CA SER A 137 -10.73 -30.24 -18.00
C SER A 137 -10.77 -31.01 -19.31
N ARG A 138 -11.87 -31.73 -19.53
CA ARG A 138 -12.12 -32.46 -20.79
C ARG A 138 -12.58 -31.56 -21.93
N TYR A 139 -13.03 -30.34 -21.64
CA TYR A 139 -13.50 -29.41 -22.67
C TYR A 139 -12.35 -28.80 -23.48
N LYS A 140 -12.54 -28.81 -24.79
CA LYS A 140 -11.60 -28.21 -25.73
C LYS A 140 -11.34 -26.72 -25.43
N ASN A 141 -10.08 -26.30 -25.49
CA ASN A 141 -9.61 -24.91 -25.32
C ASN A 141 -9.80 -24.26 -23.93
N PHE A 142 -10.21 -24.98 -22.88
CA PHE A 142 -10.34 -24.40 -21.52
C PHE A 142 -11.28 -23.17 -21.42
N LYS A 143 -12.18 -23.00 -22.38
CA LYS A 143 -13.25 -22.00 -22.34
C LYS A 143 -14.49 -22.67 -21.75
N PHE A 144 -15.17 -22.03 -20.80
CA PHE A 144 -16.31 -22.62 -20.10
C PHE A 144 -17.41 -21.60 -19.86
N ASN A 145 -18.67 -22.04 -19.90
CA ASN A 145 -19.76 -21.37 -19.21
C ASN A 145 -19.94 -21.95 -17.80
N HIS A 146 -20.65 -21.20 -16.94
CA HIS A 146 -20.86 -21.58 -15.53
C HIS A 146 -21.47 -22.99 -15.37
N SER A 147 -22.44 -23.37 -16.21
CA SER A 147 -23.07 -24.70 -16.21
C SER A 147 -22.13 -25.81 -16.67
N ASP A 148 -21.23 -25.54 -17.62
CA ASP A 148 -20.26 -26.53 -18.11
C ASP A 148 -19.27 -26.89 -17.00
N VAL A 149 -18.79 -25.87 -16.28
CA VAL A 149 -17.98 -26.06 -15.09
C VAL A 149 -18.74 -26.96 -14.13
N VAL A 150 -19.93 -26.57 -13.65
CA VAL A 150 -20.69 -27.38 -12.67
C VAL A 150 -20.90 -28.85 -13.10
N ALA A 151 -21.26 -29.09 -14.36
CA ALA A 151 -21.55 -30.44 -14.86
C ALA A 151 -20.30 -31.34 -14.94
N ASP A 152 -19.16 -30.77 -15.33
CA ASP A 152 -17.88 -31.47 -15.47
C ASP A 152 -17.06 -31.48 -14.17
N ASN A 153 -17.44 -30.62 -13.24
CA ASN A 153 -16.77 -30.36 -11.98
C ASN A 153 -16.99 -31.51 -11.00
N SER A 154 -16.38 -32.67 -11.28
CA SER A 154 -15.88 -33.56 -10.23
C SER A 154 -14.56 -33.04 -9.63
N SER A 155 -14.47 -31.71 -9.55
CA SER A 155 -13.67 -30.79 -8.75
C SER A 155 -12.21 -31.01 -8.44
N SER A 156 -11.57 -32.07 -8.91
CA SER A 156 -10.12 -32.24 -8.91
C SER A 156 -9.85 -33.50 -9.72
N SER A 157 -8.92 -33.44 -10.68
CA SER A 157 -8.45 -34.65 -11.36
C SER A 157 -7.36 -35.35 -10.55
N GLY A 158 -6.64 -34.58 -9.73
CA GLY A 158 -5.72 -35.07 -8.71
C GLY A 158 -5.53 -34.03 -7.60
N LEU A 159 -5.29 -34.48 -6.38
CA LEU A 159 -5.16 -33.68 -5.16
C LEU A 159 -3.96 -34.19 -4.37
N VAL A 160 -2.98 -33.31 -4.14
CA VAL A 160 -1.87 -33.57 -3.22
C VAL A 160 -2.11 -32.74 -1.96
N LEU A 161 -2.09 -33.39 -0.81
CA LEU A 161 -2.20 -32.73 0.49
C LEU A 161 -0.81 -32.62 1.10
N GLY A 162 -0.42 -31.42 1.52
CA GLY A 162 0.81 -31.20 2.25
C GLY A 162 0.66 -31.48 3.74
N THR A 163 1.62 -30.96 4.51
CA THR A 163 1.64 -31.10 5.97
C THR A 163 0.43 -30.43 6.64
N TRP A 164 -0.22 -31.15 7.56
CA TRP A 164 -1.33 -30.65 8.37
C TRP A 164 -0.88 -29.75 9.53
N PHE A 165 -1.60 -28.66 9.73
CA PHE A 165 -1.45 -27.67 10.80
C PHE A 165 -2.68 -27.70 11.72
N CYS A 166 -2.49 -27.44 13.01
CA CYS A 166 -3.58 -27.43 14.01
C CYS A 166 -4.54 -26.24 13.81
N LYS A 167 -5.79 -26.40 14.29
CA LYS A 167 -6.88 -25.40 14.22
C LYS A 167 -6.59 -24.02 14.84
N ASP A 168 -5.62 -23.90 15.74
CA ASP A 168 -5.27 -22.63 16.42
C ASP A 168 -4.33 -21.75 15.57
N THR A 169 -4.01 -22.18 14.35
CA THR A 169 -3.21 -21.40 13.40
C THR A 169 -4.00 -20.17 12.93
N ASN A 170 -3.40 -18.97 12.95
CA ASN A 170 -4.08 -17.78 12.44
C ASN A 170 -4.15 -17.80 10.90
N PHE A 171 -5.30 -18.21 10.37
CA PHE A 171 -5.54 -18.38 8.92
C PHE A 171 -5.72 -17.09 8.12
N SER A 172 -5.88 -15.94 8.78
CA SER A 172 -6.13 -14.68 8.07
C SER A 172 -4.92 -14.18 7.28
N ASN A 173 -3.71 -14.69 7.60
CA ASN A 173 -2.43 -14.14 7.16
C ASN A 173 -1.41 -15.21 6.72
N LEU A 174 -1.89 -16.35 6.20
CA LEU A 174 -1.01 -17.38 5.66
C LEU A 174 -0.83 -17.18 4.15
N GLY A 175 0.41 -17.02 3.70
CA GLY A 175 0.74 -17.12 2.27
C GLY A 175 0.82 -18.59 1.87
N ILE A 176 0.35 -18.93 0.67
CA ILE A 176 0.64 -20.23 0.04
C ILE A 176 1.57 -19.97 -1.14
N ALA A 177 2.83 -20.38 -0.99
CA ALA A 177 3.81 -20.31 -2.07
C ALA A 177 3.86 -21.66 -2.79
N MET A 178 3.77 -21.63 -4.11
CA MET A 178 4.07 -22.77 -4.98
C MET A 178 5.42 -22.56 -5.65
N GLU A 179 6.31 -23.51 -5.45
CA GLU A 179 7.63 -23.57 -6.06
C GLU A 179 7.64 -24.65 -7.14
N ILE A 180 8.16 -24.32 -8.33
CA ILE A 180 8.44 -25.28 -9.39
C ILE A 180 9.95 -25.27 -9.65
N ASN A 181 10.62 -26.42 -9.49
CA ASN A 181 12.07 -26.58 -9.60
C ASN A 181 12.86 -25.61 -8.71
N GLY A 182 12.38 -25.37 -7.47
CA GLY A 182 13.02 -24.49 -6.49
C GLY A 182 12.83 -22.99 -6.72
N LYS A 183 12.07 -22.60 -7.75
CA LYS A 183 11.69 -21.21 -8.00
C LYS A 183 10.23 -20.99 -7.62
N ILE A 184 9.96 -19.96 -6.83
CA ILE A 184 8.58 -19.53 -6.54
C ILE A 184 7.95 -19.10 -7.86
N THR A 185 6.92 -19.82 -8.29
CA THR A 185 6.16 -19.52 -9.52
C THR A 185 4.83 -18.87 -9.19
N GLN A 186 4.23 -19.21 -8.05
CA GLN A 186 3.00 -18.57 -7.59
C GLN A 186 3.06 -18.24 -6.10
N ILE A 187 2.42 -17.12 -5.77
CA ILE A 187 2.15 -16.73 -4.39
C ILE A 187 0.65 -16.43 -4.31
N GLY A 188 -0.10 -17.35 -3.71
CA GLY A 188 -1.48 -17.13 -3.30
C GLY A 188 -1.51 -16.59 -1.87
N SER A 189 -2.50 -15.76 -1.55
CA SER A 189 -2.73 -15.32 -0.16
C SER A 189 -4.04 -15.92 0.32
N THR A 190 -4.07 -16.50 1.51
CA THR A 190 -5.33 -16.92 2.13
C THR A 190 -6.36 -15.78 2.24
N ALA A 191 -5.93 -14.53 2.31
CA ALA A 191 -6.82 -13.37 2.32
C ALA A 191 -7.56 -13.13 0.99
N THR A 192 -7.10 -13.66 -0.14
CA THR A 192 -7.83 -13.52 -1.42
C THR A 192 -9.03 -14.45 -1.52
N ILE A 193 -9.09 -15.48 -0.68
CA ILE A 193 -10.19 -16.44 -0.57
C ILE A 193 -11.37 -15.73 0.11
N LEU A 194 -12.26 -15.10 -0.67
CA LEU A 194 -13.39 -14.29 -0.18
C LEU A 194 -13.04 -13.24 0.90
N GLY A 195 -11.78 -12.80 0.99
CA GLY A 195 -11.28 -11.92 2.05
C GLY A 195 -10.73 -12.65 3.29
N ASN A 196 -11.07 -13.93 3.48
CA ASN A 196 -10.64 -14.79 4.59
C ASN A 196 -11.04 -16.25 4.29
N PRO A 197 -10.16 -17.26 4.45
CA PRO A 197 -10.47 -18.66 4.13
C PRO A 197 -11.68 -19.25 4.87
N ILE A 198 -11.96 -18.78 6.09
CA ILE A 198 -13.11 -19.22 6.88
C ILE A 198 -14.43 -18.93 6.15
N ARG A 199 -14.48 -17.87 5.34
CA ARG A 199 -15.65 -17.56 4.52
C ARG A 199 -15.90 -18.59 3.43
N ALA A 200 -14.88 -19.31 2.96
CA ALA A 200 -15.07 -20.40 2.01
C ALA A 200 -15.83 -21.56 2.66
N LEU A 201 -15.55 -21.87 3.93
CA LEU A 201 -16.28 -22.93 4.66
C LEU A 201 -17.69 -22.48 5.07
N VAL A 202 -17.90 -21.20 5.38
CA VAL A 202 -19.25 -20.61 5.51
C VAL A 202 -20.03 -20.77 4.20
N ALA A 203 -19.43 -20.37 3.08
CA ALA A 203 -20.05 -20.50 1.75
C ALA A 203 -20.33 -21.97 1.41
N ALA A 204 -19.40 -22.87 1.72
CA ALA A 204 -19.56 -24.30 1.52
C ALA A 204 -20.79 -24.83 2.28
N SER A 205 -20.91 -24.51 3.57
CA SER A 205 -22.06 -24.94 4.39
C SER A 205 -23.40 -24.46 3.82
N GLN A 206 -23.45 -23.25 3.27
CA GLN A 206 -24.66 -22.68 2.66
C GLN A 206 -24.98 -23.34 1.32
N LEU A 207 -23.97 -23.46 0.46
CA LEU A 207 -24.14 -23.94 -0.91
C LEU A 207 -24.45 -25.42 -0.96
N THR A 208 -23.77 -26.27 -0.18
CA THR A 208 -24.05 -27.71 -0.23
C THR A 208 -25.46 -28.02 0.27
N LEU A 209 -25.91 -27.33 1.34
CA LEU A 209 -27.25 -27.53 1.90
C LEU A 209 -28.37 -27.09 0.95
N LYS A 210 -28.13 -26.03 0.14
CA LYS A 210 -29.06 -25.62 -0.93
C LYS A 210 -29.35 -26.77 -1.92
N TYR A 211 -28.40 -27.69 -2.08
CA TYR A 211 -28.49 -28.86 -2.96
C TYR A 211 -28.61 -30.18 -2.18
N GLU A 212 -29.20 -30.12 -0.97
CA GLU A 212 -29.49 -31.29 -0.11
C GLU A 212 -28.24 -32.13 0.25
N HIS A 213 -27.05 -31.51 0.27
CA HIS A 213 -25.79 -32.16 0.64
C HIS A 213 -25.24 -31.64 1.97
N THR A 214 -24.82 -32.56 2.84
CA THR A 214 -24.19 -32.24 4.13
C THR A 214 -22.70 -32.58 4.10
N ILE A 215 -21.86 -31.74 4.70
CA ILE A 215 -20.42 -32.02 4.90
C ILE A 215 -20.27 -32.82 6.20
N LYS A 216 -19.59 -33.96 6.15
CA LYS A 216 -19.45 -34.93 7.25
C LYS A 216 -18.17 -34.75 8.04
N ALA A 217 -18.15 -35.28 9.26
CA ALA A 217 -16.91 -35.43 10.01
C ALA A 217 -15.87 -36.24 9.19
N ASN A 218 -14.63 -35.77 9.20
CA ASN A 218 -13.48 -36.23 8.41
C ASN A 218 -13.52 -35.88 6.92
N ASP A 219 -14.49 -35.10 6.44
CA ASP A 219 -14.45 -34.59 5.08
C ASP A 219 -13.32 -33.58 4.88
N PHE A 220 -12.75 -33.57 3.68
CA PHE A 220 -11.90 -32.49 3.20
C PHE A 220 -12.74 -31.39 2.57
N VAL A 221 -12.44 -30.13 2.89
CA VAL A 221 -12.98 -28.96 2.17
C VAL A 221 -11.81 -28.20 1.55
N LEU A 222 -11.70 -28.28 0.23
CA LEU A 222 -10.66 -27.59 -0.54
C LEU A 222 -11.15 -26.21 -0.99
N ALA A 223 -10.35 -25.16 -0.78
CA ALA A 223 -10.67 -23.79 -1.14
C ALA A 223 -9.45 -23.04 -1.70
N GLY A 224 -9.61 -22.45 -2.89
CA GLY A 224 -8.47 -21.96 -3.67
C GLY A 224 -7.93 -20.61 -3.24
N ALA A 225 -6.59 -20.47 -3.26
CA ALA A 225 -5.84 -19.27 -2.86
C ALA A 225 -5.84 -18.13 -3.90
N ALA A 226 -6.76 -18.20 -4.87
CA ALA A 226 -6.96 -17.22 -5.96
C ALA A 226 -5.74 -16.96 -6.85
N THR A 227 -5.07 -18.00 -7.34
CA THR A 227 -3.98 -17.88 -8.30
C THR A 227 -4.41 -18.31 -9.71
N THR A 228 -3.50 -18.24 -10.69
CA THR A 228 -3.73 -18.70 -12.06
C THR A 228 -3.31 -20.16 -12.23
N ALA A 229 -4.15 -21.04 -12.79
CA ALA A 229 -3.74 -22.39 -13.18
C ALA A 229 -2.52 -22.41 -14.11
N ASP A 230 -1.41 -22.96 -13.63
CA ASP A 230 -0.15 -23.06 -14.39
C ASP A 230 0.05 -24.45 -15.01
N PHE A 231 0.77 -24.47 -16.13
CA PHE A 231 1.23 -25.71 -16.76
C PHE A 231 2.40 -26.31 -15.98
N ILE A 232 2.43 -27.65 -15.84
CA ILE A 232 3.55 -28.38 -15.25
C ILE A 232 4.46 -28.92 -16.37
N PRO A 233 5.73 -28.48 -16.45
CA PRO A 233 6.70 -29.10 -17.35
C PRO A 233 6.96 -30.57 -16.98
N PRO A 234 7.25 -31.46 -17.96
CA PRO A 234 7.70 -32.82 -17.66
C PRO A 234 8.89 -32.82 -16.69
N ASN A 235 8.87 -33.73 -15.70
CA ASN A 235 9.90 -33.88 -14.65
C ASN A 235 10.05 -32.68 -13.69
N ALA A 236 9.07 -31.78 -13.61
CA ALA A 236 9.13 -30.68 -12.65
C ALA A 236 8.90 -31.14 -11.20
N HIS A 237 9.67 -30.59 -10.26
CA HIS A 237 9.44 -30.75 -8.82
C HIS A 237 8.59 -29.60 -8.30
N VAL A 238 7.40 -29.90 -7.80
CA VAL A 238 6.47 -28.91 -7.24
C VAL A 238 6.46 -29.01 -5.71
N ARG A 239 6.55 -27.87 -5.02
CA ARG A 239 6.46 -27.79 -3.56
C ARG A 239 5.52 -26.68 -3.13
N LEU A 240 4.72 -26.95 -2.10
CA LEU A 240 3.87 -25.95 -1.45
C LEU A 240 4.41 -25.58 -0.07
N ARG A 241 4.25 -24.31 0.31
CA ARG A 241 4.58 -23.83 1.66
C ARG A 241 3.49 -22.91 2.18
N MET A 242 3.07 -23.12 3.42
CA MET A 242 2.29 -22.14 4.19
C MET A 242 3.26 -21.33 5.06
N GLU A 243 3.28 -20.00 4.90
CA GLU A 243 4.11 -19.10 5.71
C GLU A 243 3.22 -18.06 6.42
N GLY A 244 3.42 -17.88 7.73
CA GLY A 244 2.73 -16.88 8.54
C GLY A 244 3.42 -15.53 8.51
N GLN A 245 2.67 -14.44 8.65
CA GLN A 245 3.26 -13.11 8.82
C GLN A 245 4.01 -13.01 10.16
N GLU A 246 5.27 -12.57 10.11
CA GLU A 246 6.18 -12.42 11.27
C GLU A 246 5.77 -11.32 12.28
N SER A 247 4.64 -10.63 12.08
CA SER A 247 4.20 -9.48 12.88
C SER A 247 2.74 -9.61 13.30
N GLU A 248 2.43 -9.10 14.50
CA GLU A 248 1.07 -9.07 15.04
C GLU A 248 0.20 -8.05 14.29
N VAL A 249 -0.99 -8.49 13.86
CA VAL A 249 -2.01 -7.59 13.31
C VAL A 249 -2.64 -6.81 14.44
N TYR A 250 -2.59 -5.49 14.39
CA TYR A 250 -3.24 -4.64 15.39
C TYR A 250 -4.65 -4.15 14.96
N SER A 251 -4.95 -4.07 13.66
CA SER A 251 -6.28 -3.67 13.15
C SER A 251 -6.56 -4.14 11.71
N GLN A 252 -7.81 -3.99 11.26
CA GLN A 252 -8.21 -4.19 9.87
C GLN A 252 -8.81 -2.89 9.30
N ALA A 253 -8.39 -2.52 8.10
CA ALA A 253 -8.92 -1.37 7.37
C ALA A 253 -9.66 -1.82 6.10
N PRO A 254 -10.64 -1.03 5.60
CA PRO A 254 -11.29 -1.33 4.33
C PRO A 254 -10.29 -1.36 3.16
N ASP A 255 -10.34 -2.42 2.35
CA ASP A 255 -9.65 -2.50 1.05
C ASP A 255 -10.62 -2.13 -0.08
N SER A 256 -10.86 -0.84 -0.22
CA SER A 256 -11.82 -0.29 -1.19
C SER A 256 -11.39 -0.57 -2.63
N ASP A 257 -12.29 -0.33 -3.57
CA ASP A 257 -12.04 -0.48 -5.01
C ASP A 257 -12.58 0.69 -5.84
N GLU A 258 -12.56 0.55 -7.15
CA GLU A 258 -13.03 1.57 -8.10
C GLU A 258 -14.48 2.00 -7.86
N ARG A 259 -15.34 1.11 -7.35
CA ARG A 259 -16.75 1.42 -7.08
C ARG A 259 -16.89 2.36 -5.90
N ASP A 260 -16.05 2.19 -4.88
CA ASP A 260 -16.00 3.09 -3.73
C ASP A 260 -15.47 4.47 -4.14
N VAL A 261 -14.49 4.52 -5.05
CA VAL A 261 -14.01 5.77 -5.66
C VAL A 261 -15.14 6.48 -6.41
N ASP A 262 -15.87 5.76 -7.26
CA ASP A 262 -17.02 6.33 -8.00
C ASP A 262 -18.09 6.87 -7.05
N ASN A 263 -18.45 6.11 -6.01
CA ASN A 263 -19.43 6.52 -5.00
C ASN A 263 -18.98 7.80 -4.27
N ALA A 264 -17.72 7.86 -3.87
CA ALA A 264 -17.13 9.03 -3.21
C ALA A 264 -17.08 10.24 -4.14
N VAL A 265 -16.74 10.06 -5.42
CA VAL A 265 -16.74 11.15 -6.40
C VAL A 265 -18.16 11.67 -6.65
N GLN A 266 -19.15 10.79 -6.75
CA GLN A 266 -20.55 11.22 -6.87
C GLN A 266 -21.01 12.01 -5.64
N ALA A 267 -20.62 11.60 -4.43
CA ALA A 267 -20.90 12.34 -3.21
C ALA A 267 -20.24 13.73 -3.21
N ALA A 268 -18.96 13.81 -3.63
CA ALA A 268 -18.24 15.06 -3.79
C ALA A 268 -18.91 16.00 -4.82
N GLN A 269 -19.32 15.47 -5.97
CA GLN A 269 -20.01 16.26 -6.99
C GLN A 269 -21.35 16.81 -6.50
N ARG A 270 -22.11 16.05 -5.70
CA ARG A 270 -23.36 16.54 -5.09
C ARG A 270 -23.12 17.64 -4.06
N ALA A 271 -22.03 17.56 -3.30
CA ALA A 271 -21.71 18.55 -2.26
C ALA A 271 -21.10 19.85 -2.82
N PHE A 272 -20.40 19.78 -3.95
CA PHE A 272 -19.62 20.89 -4.51
C PHE A 272 -20.42 22.19 -4.75
N PRO A 273 -21.63 22.18 -5.34
CA PRO A 273 -22.39 23.41 -5.59
C PRO A 273 -22.72 24.22 -4.32
N THR A 274 -22.92 23.53 -3.19
CA THR A 274 -23.21 24.15 -1.90
C THR A 274 -21.93 24.60 -1.20
N TRP A 275 -20.91 23.72 -1.16
CA TRP A 275 -19.66 24.01 -0.45
C TRP A 275 -18.84 25.14 -1.08
N SER A 276 -18.76 25.16 -2.41
CA SER A 276 -18.05 26.21 -3.15
C SER A 276 -18.62 27.61 -2.89
N LYS A 277 -19.95 27.71 -2.70
CA LYS A 277 -20.68 28.95 -2.40
C LYS A 277 -20.80 29.28 -0.91
N THR A 278 -20.35 28.39 -0.03
CA THR A 278 -20.33 28.67 1.41
C THR A 278 -19.43 29.86 1.69
N SER A 279 -19.85 30.79 2.55
CA SER A 279 -19.06 32.00 2.82
C SER A 279 -17.70 31.67 3.45
N LEU A 280 -16.73 32.57 3.31
CA LEU A 280 -15.40 32.39 3.87
C LEU A 280 -15.43 32.27 5.39
N GLU A 281 -16.29 33.03 6.06
CA GLU A 281 -16.51 33.00 7.50
C GLU A 281 -17.02 31.63 7.93
N LYS A 282 -17.99 31.06 7.18
CA LYS A 282 -18.52 29.75 7.52
C LYS A 282 -17.51 28.62 7.28
N ARG A 283 -16.70 28.72 6.22
CA ARG A 283 -15.57 27.80 6.00
C ARG A 283 -14.54 27.93 7.13
N TYR A 284 -14.21 29.15 7.54
CA TYR A 284 -13.32 29.43 8.66
C TYR A 284 -13.81 28.76 9.95
N GLU A 285 -15.08 28.94 10.33
CA GLU A 285 -15.66 28.33 11.54
C GLU A 285 -15.51 26.80 11.58
N ILE A 286 -15.74 26.13 10.45
CA ILE A 286 -15.63 24.67 10.37
C ILE A 286 -14.15 24.25 10.45
N LEU A 287 -13.27 24.89 9.67
CA LEU A 287 -11.85 24.53 9.61
C LEU A 287 -11.11 24.82 10.93
N ILE A 288 -11.44 25.91 11.62
CA ILE A 288 -10.86 26.21 12.93
C ILE A 288 -11.36 25.21 13.98
N LYS A 289 -12.62 24.78 13.90
CA LYS A 289 -13.16 23.74 14.79
C LYS A 289 -12.50 22.38 14.55
N ILE A 290 -12.17 22.02 13.30
CA ILE A 290 -11.34 20.83 13.00
C ILE A 290 -9.99 20.92 13.69
N SER A 291 -9.29 22.06 13.59
CA SER A 291 -8.01 22.28 14.29
C SER A 291 -8.14 22.09 15.80
N GLN A 292 -9.16 22.68 16.42
CA GLN A 292 -9.42 22.54 17.86
C GLN A 292 -9.73 21.09 18.27
N LEU A 293 -10.47 20.35 17.45
CA LEU A 293 -10.79 18.94 17.72
C LEU A 293 -9.58 18.01 17.53
N ILE A 294 -8.66 18.31 16.60
CA ILE A 294 -7.38 17.60 16.52
C ILE A 294 -6.59 17.80 17.82
N GLU A 295 -6.53 19.02 18.36
CA GLU A 295 -5.84 19.30 19.63
C GLU A 295 -6.52 18.63 20.82
N LYS A 296 -7.86 18.66 20.86
CA LYS A 296 -8.63 18.00 21.91
C LYS A 296 -8.40 16.49 21.95
N ASN A 297 -8.24 15.86 20.79
CA ASN A 297 -8.03 14.42 20.65
C ASN A 297 -6.55 14.05 20.46
N LYS A 298 -5.61 14.93 20.87
CA LYS A 298 -4.18 14.76 20.61
C LYS A 298 -3.65 13.42 21.11
N ASP A 299 -3.94 13.04 22.34
CA ASP A 299 -3.33 11.84 22.96
C ASP A 299 -3.78 10.54 22.26
N GLU A 300 -5.06 10.48 21.85
CA GLU A 300 -5.59 9.37 21.04
C GLU A 300 -4.90 9.30 19.68
N LEU A 301 -4.80 10.44 18.98
CA LEU A 301 -4.15 10.51 17.68
C LEU A 301 -2.65 10.17 17.76
N VAL A 302 -1.97 10.56 18.83
CA VAL A 302 -0.57 10.18 19.08
C VAL A 302 -0.44 8.66 19.21
N ALA A 303 -1.30 8.02 20.00
CA ALA A 303 -1.26 6.57 20.17
C ALA A 303 -1.53 5.83 18.85
N LEU A 304 -2.52 6.28 18.07
CA LEU A 304 -2.83 5.71 16.76
C LEU A 304 -1.67 5.86 15.77
N GLU A 305 -1.06 7.06 15.69
CA GLU A 305 0.04 7.32 14.76
C GLU A 305 1.30 6.51 15.15
N ILE A 306 1.62 6.37 16.44
CA ILE A 306 2.75 5.55 16.90
C ILE A 306 2.55 4.08 16.52
N ASN A 307 1.35 3.54 16.77
CA ASN A 307 1.04 2.14 16.46
C ASN A 307 1.08 1.85 14.96
N ASP A 308 0.65 2.81 14.13
CA ASP A 308 0.71 2.71 12.67
C ASP A 308 2.16 2.80 12.12
N THR A 309 2.95 3.70 12.69
CA THR A 309 4.21 4.11 12.05
C THR A 309 5.46 3.49 12.67
N GLY A 310 5.38 3.06 13.93
CA GLY A 310 6.53 2.70 14.74
C GLY A 310 7.39 3.89 15.16
N LYS A 311 6.91 5.14 15.04
CA LYS A 311 7.63 6.35 15.44
C LYS A 311 7.73 6.54 16.95
N ALA A 312 8.86 7.07 17.40
CA ALA A 312 9.02 7.51 18.78
C ALA A 312 7.95 8.54 19.18
N TYR A 313 7.47 8.43 20.42
CA TYR A 313 6.46 9.32 21.00
C TYR A 313 6.79 10.81 20.83
N ASP A 314 8.06 11.19 20.99
CA ASP A 314 8.51 12.58 20.98
C ASP A 314 8.20 13.29 19.65
N ILE A 315 8.52 12.68 18.50
CA ILE A 315 8.26 13.29 17.19
C ILE A 315 6.75 13.35 16.90
N VAL A 316 5.99 12.31 17.26
CA VAL A 316 4.55 12.28 16.99
C VAL A 316 3.81 13.34 17.81
N SER A 317 4.14 13.44 19.10
CA SER A 317 3.46 14.32 20.05
C SER A 317 3.83 15.80 19.93
N HIS A 318 5.05 16.12 19.48
CA HIS A 318 5.52 17.50 19.34
C HIS A 318 5.53 18.02 17.90
N VAL A 319 5.57 17.14 16.90
CA VAL A 319 5.61 17.53 15.48
C VAL A 319 4.34 17.11 14.76
N ASP A 320 4.07 15.81 14.61
CA ASP A 320 3.08 15.29 13.67
C ASP A 320 1.65 15.79 13.97
N ILE A 321 1.15 15.51 15.17
CA ILE A 321 -0.21 15.87 15.56
C ILE A 321 -0.38 17.39 15.70
N PRO A 322 0.53 18.14 16.37
CA PRO A 322 0.44 19.60 16.42
C PRO A 322 0.49 20.26 15.03
N ARG A 323 1.29 19.70 14.11
CA ARG A 323 1.38 20.24 12.75
C ARG A 323 0.12 19.98 11.94
N SER A 324 -0.54 18.85 12.17
CA SER A 324 -1.84 18.52 11.57
C SER A 324 -2.91 19.56 11.94
N SER A 325 -2.98 19.93 13.23
CA SER A 325 -3.85 21.02 13.68
C SER A 325 -3.43 22.37 13.09
N SER A 326 -2.14 22.67 13.09
CA SER A 326 -1.61 23.95 12.58
C SER A 326 -1.91 24.17 11.10
N ASN A 327 -1.94 23.12 10.29
CA ASN A 327 -2.34 23.21 8.87
C ASN A 327 -3.77 23.75 8.73
N PHE A 328 -4.72 23.18 9.47
CA PHE A 328 -6.11 23.63 9.47
C PHE A 328 -6.25 25.05 9.99
N ARG A 329 -5.62 25.37 11.11
CA ARG A 329 -5.60 26.73 11.67
C ARG A 329 -5.10 27.74 10.64
N PHE A 330 -3.95 27.45 10.03
CA PHE A 330 -3.32 28.33 9.07
C PHE A 330 -4.20 28.58 7.85
N PHE A 331 -4.75 27.54 7.22
CA PHE A 331 -5.56 27.72 6.02
C PHE A 331 -6.97 28.25 6.31
N ALA A 332 -7.53 28.00 7.50
CA ALA A 332 -8.75 28.65 7.95
C ALA A 332 -8.57 30.18 8.00
N THR A 333 -7.49 30.67 8.61
CA THR A 333 -7.20 32.11 8.64
C THR A 333 -6.67 32.63 7.31
N GLY A 334 -5.89 31.82 6.60
CA GLY A 334 -5.19 32.23 5.39
C GLY A 334 -6.15 32.56 4.27
N ILE A 335 -7.23 31.78 4.10
CA ILE A 335 -8.21 32.04 3.05
C ILE A 335 -8.94 33.38 3.25
N MET A 336 -9.09 33.86 4.50
CA MET A 336 -9.68 35.18 4.78
C MET A 336 -8.82 36.34 4.27
N HIS A 337 -7.54 36.10 4.00
CA HIS A 337 -6.56 37.09 3.55
C HIS A 337 -6.01 36.80 2.15
N PHE A 338 -6.54 35.78 1.47
CA PHE A 338 -6.08 35.41 0.14
C PHE A 338 -6.64 36.38 -0.90
N ALA A 339 -5.85 37.42 -1.19
CA ALA A 339 -6.25 38.50 -2.09
C ALA A 339 -6.07 38.13 -3.57
N SER A 340 -6.94 38.73 -4.39
CA SER A 340 -6.83 38.77 -5.84
C SER A 340 -6.17 40.05 -6.33
N GLU A 341 -5.53 39.98 -7.49
CA GLU A 341 -4.82 41.10 -8.11
C GLU A 341 -5.74 41.89 -9.06
N SER A 342 -5.55 43.21 -9.13
CA SER A 342 -6.24 44.13 -10.04
C SER A 342 -5.26 45.10 -10.72
N HIS A 343 -5.45 45.36 -12.00
CA HIS A 343 -4.56 46.16 -12.84
C HIS A 343 -5.36 47.21 -13.63
N HIS A 344 -5.02 48.48 -13.41
CA HIS A 344 -5.59 49.62 -14.14
C HIS A 344 -4.83 49.87 -15.44
N MET A 345 -5.56 50.10 -16.53
CA MET A 345 -4.95 50.42 -17.82
C MET A 345 -4.84 51.94 -18.02
N PRO A 346 -3.68 52.45 -18.50
CA PRO A 346 -3.50 53.89 -18.74
C PRO A 346 -4.52 54.51 -19.69
N GLU A 347 -5.00 53.74 -20.67
CA GLU A 347 -5.94 54.16 -21.71
C GLU A 347 -7.43 53.91 -21.37
N GLY A 348 -7.72 53.59 -20.11
CA GLY A 348 -9.07 53.30 -19.61
C GLY A 348 -9.34 51.80 -19.47
N GLY A 349 -10.10 51.42 -18.43
CA GLY A 349 -10.48 50.04 -18.14
C GLY A 349 -9.74 49.39 -16.96
N LEU A 350 -10.35 48.31 -16.44
CA LEU A 350 -9.89 47.58 -15.26
C LEU A 350 -9.83 46.08 -15.54
N ASN A 351 -8.71 45.45 -15.23
CA ASN A 351 -8.59 43.99 -15.18
C ASN A 351 -8.53 43.54 -13.72
N TYR A 352 -9.29 42.52 -13.34
CA TYR A 352 -9.14 41.88 -12.03
C TYR A 352 -9.23 40.35 -12.13
N THR A 353 -8.50 39.66 -11.25
CA THR A 353 -8.46 38.20 -11.23
C THR A 353 -9.49 37.64 -10.25
N MET A 354 -10.43 36.82 -10.71
CA MET A 354 -11.21 35.94 -9.84
C MET A 354 -10.51 34.59 -9.67
N ARG A 355 -10.73 33.93 -8.53
CA ARG A 355 -10.17 32.60 -8.23
C ARG A 355 -11.28 31.65 -7.84
N ASP A 356 -11.66 30.77 -8.75
CA ASP A 356 -12.72 29.80 -8.53
C ASP A 356 -12.15 28.48 -7.98
N PRO A 357 -12.84 27.77 -7.06
CA PRO A 357 -12.46 26.41 -6.71
C PRO A 357 -12.51 25.50 -7.93
N ILE A 358 -11.60 24.53 -7.98
CA ILE A 358 -11.44 23.60 -9.11
C ILE A 358 -12.62 22.63 -9.25
N GLY A 359 -13.18 22.14 -8.14
CA GLY A 359 -14.21 21.09 -8.16
C GLY A 359 -13.90 19.93 -7.21
N VAL A 360 -13.96 18.73 -7.77
CA VAL A 360 -13.53 17.50 -7.09
C VAL A 360 -12.02 17.33 -7.28
N VAL A 361 -11.28 17.28 -6.18
CA VAL A 361 -9.82 17.13 -6.17
C VAL A 361 -9.40 15.92 -5.33
N ALA A 362 -8.28 15.31 -5.68
CA ALA A 362 -7.72 14.19 -4.93
C ALA A 362 -6.51 14.64 -4.09
N CYS A 363 -6.47 14.18 -2.84
CA CYS A 363 -5.37 14.38 -1.91
C CYS A 363 -4.84 13.01 -1.46
N ILE A 364 -3.66 12.62 -1.94
CA ILE A 364 -3.06 11.31 -1.67
C ILE A 364 -1.80 11.50 -0.82
N SER A 365 -1.76 10.88 0.36
CA SER A 365 -0.66 11.06 1.33
C SER A 365 0.13 9.77 1.58
N PRO A 366 1.41 9.89 1.99
CA PRO A 366 2.28 8.77 2.31
C PRO A 366 2.06 8.29 3.75
N TRP A 367 2.76 7.22 4.11
CA TRP A 367 2.73 6.60 5.43
C TRP A 367 3.71 7.19 6.44
N ASN A 368 4.64 8.05 6.01
CA ASN A 368 5.77 8.43 6.86
C ASN A 368 5.48 9.63 7.77
N PHE A 369 4.44 10.42 7.49
CA PHE A 369 3.82 11.42 8.38
C PHE A 369 2.32 11.43 8.11
N PRO A 370 1.61 10.34 8.47
CA PRO A 370 0.26 10.03 8.03
C PRO A 370 -0.72 11.19 8.15
N LEU A 371 -1.03 11.65 9.36
CA LEU A 371 -2.05 12.69 9.54
C LEU A 371 -1.54 14.06 9.09
N TYR A 372 -0.27 14.34 9.38
CA TYR A 372 0.33 15.63 9.05
C TYR A 372 0.28 15.88 7.54
N LEU A 373 0.84 15.00 6.72
CA LEU A 373 0.88 15.23 5.26
C LEU A 373 -0.49 15.10 4.61
N PHE A 374 -1.40 14.34 5.23
CA PHE A 374 -2.79 14.26 4.76
C PHE A 374 -3.54 15.56 4.96
N THR A 375 -3.52 16.10 6.18
CA THR A 375 -4.16 17.38 6.51
C THR A 375 -3.53 18.55 5.76
N TRP A 376 -2.23 18.48 5.44
CA TRP A 376 -1.54 19.55 4.73
C TRP A 376 -2.08 19.77 3.31
N LYS A 377 -2.59 18.71 2.68
CA LYS A 377 -3.24 18.75 1.36
C LYS A 377 -4.72 19.12 1.46
N ILE A 378 -5.42 18.53 2.43
CA ILE A 378 -6.87 18.67 2.59
C ILE A 378 -7.23 20.08 3.05
N ALA A 379 -6.53 20.63 4.04
CA ALA A 379 -6.86 21.94 4.60
C ALA A 379 -6.94 23.07 3.55
N PRO A 380 -5.94 23.29 2.67
CA PRO A 380 -6.05 24.31 1.63
C PRO A 380 -7.10 24.00 0.56
N ALA A 381 -7.30 22.72 0.21
CA ALA A 381 -8.32 22.32 -0.75
C ALA A 381 -9.73 22.68 -0.26
N LEU A 382 -10.03 22.35 1.00
CA LEU A 382 -11.29 22.68 1.65
C LEU A 382 -11.46 24.19 1.83
N ALA A 383 -10.40 24.89 2.25
CA ALA A 383 -10.43 26.35 2.43
C ALA A 383 -10.77 27.08 1.12
N ALA A 384 -10.17 26.64 0.00
CA ALA A 384 -10.45 27.16 -1.34
C ALA A 384 -11.88 26.86 -1.83
N GLY A 385 -12.63 25.97 -1.18
CA GLY A 385 -14.01 25.61 -1.54
C GLY A 385 -14.14 24.36 -2.42
N ASN A 386 -13.09 23.53 -2.51
CA ASN A 386 -13.15 22.25 -3.22
C ASN A 386 -13.78 21.15 -2.37
N THR A 387 -14.29 20.13 -3.04
CA THR A 387 -14.63 18.83 -2.42
C THR A 387 -13.50 17.84 -2.67
N VAL A 388 -13.18 17.02 -1.67
CA VAL A 388 -11.93 16.26 -1.63
C VAL A 388 -12.18 14.76 -1.59
N ILE A 389 -11.43 14.03 -2.41
CA ILE A 389 -11.21 12.59 -2.30
C ILE A 389 -9.85 12.38 -1.64
N GLY A 390 -9.85 12.02 -0.36
CA GLY A 390 -8.65 11.77 0.42
C GLY A 390 -8.26 10.30 0.39
N LYS A 391 -7.02 9.97 0.01
CA LYS A 391 -6.48 8.60 0.09
C LYS A 391 -5.23 8.56 0.97
N PRO A 392 -5.33 8.06 2.22
CA PRO A 392 -4.16 7.83 3.04
C PRO A 392 -3.38 6.59 2.56
N SER A 393 -2.16 6.39 3.07
CA SER A 393 -1.46 5.14 2.80
C SER A 393 -2.14 3.96 3.50
N GLU A 394 -2.17 2.82 2.80
CA GLU A 394 -2.64 1.52 3.29
C GLU A 394 -1.81 0.99 4.47
N VAL A 395 -0.58 1.49 4.64
CA VAL A 395 0.32 1.08 5.72
C VAL A 395 -0.08 1.73 7.05
N THR A 396 -0.68 2.92 7.01
CA THR A 396 -0.96 3.74 8.20
C THR A 396 -2.35 4.40 8.13
N PRO A 397 -3.43 3.60 8.20
CA PRO A 397 -4.78 4.08 7.95
C PRO A 397 -5.44 4.79 9.14
N MET A 398 -4.97 4.59 10.37
CA MET A 398 -5.80 4.79 11.56
C MET A 398 -6.07 6.26 11.89
N THR A 399 -5.07 7.11 11.77
CA THR A 399 -5.27 8.54 12.08
C THR A 399 -6.12 9.24 11.03
N ALA A 400 -6.08 8.79 9.77
CA ALA A 400 -7.03 9.25 8.75
C ALA A 400 -8.46 8.79 9.05
N PHE A 401 -8.65 7.57 9.56
CA PHE A 401 -9.96 7.10 10.02
C PHE A 401 -10.49 7.96 11.19
N ARG A 402 -9.69 8.18 12.24
CA ARG A 402 -10.11 9.04 13.36
C ARG A 402 -10.36 10.48 12.92
N PHE A 403 -9.55 10.99 12.00
CA PHE A 403 -9.73 12.31 11.41
C PHE A 403 -11.08 12.47 10.67
N SER A 404 -11.60 11.39 10.07
CA SER A 404 -12.94 11.41 9.44
C SER A 404 -14.04 11.72 10.46
N GLN A 405 -13.95 11.18 11.67
CA GLN A 405 -14.91 11.42 12.75
C GLN A 405 -14.76 12.84 13.29
N ILE A 406 -13.52 13.32 13.45
CA ILE A 406 -13.25 14.72 13.82
C ILE A 406 -13.88 15.70 12.83
N CYS A 407 -13.81 15.43 11.53
CA CYS A 407 -14.45 16.28 10.52
C CYS A 407 -15.98 16.28 10.64
N GLN A 408 -16.58 15.12 10.94
CA GLN A 408 -18.03 15.01 11.18
C GLN A 408 -18.43 15.78 12.45
N GLU A 409 -17.70 15.61 13.56
CA GLU A 409 -17.90 16.35 14.82
C GLU A 409 -17.75 17.88 14.63
N ALA A 410 -16.86 18.30 13.73
CA ALA A 410 -16.69 19.71 13.37
C ALA A 410 -17.88 20.29 12.60
N GLY A 411 -18.73 19.44 11.99
CA GLY A 411 -19.84 19.86 11.15
C GLY A 411 -19.45 20.09 9.70
N LEU A 412 -18.38 19.43 9.21
CA LEU A 412 -18.06 19.45 7.78
C LEU A 412 -19.21 18.78 7.00
N PRO A 413 -19.78 19.43 5.96
CA PRO A 413 -20.93 18.86 5.26
C PRO A 413 -20.62 17.51 4.59
N ALA A 414 -21.60 16.62 4.57
CA ALA A 414 -21.47 15.31 3.95
C ALA A 414 -21.06 15.43 2.47
N GLY A 415 -20.12 14.58 2.04
CA GLY A 415 -19.58 14.59 0.67
C GLY A 415 -18.47 15.63 0.43
N VAL A 416 -18.25 16.60 1.32
CA VAL A 416 -17.18 17.60 1.14
C VAL A 416 -15.79 16.98 1.28
N LEU A 417 -15.62 16.03 2.20
CA LEU A 417 -14.42 15.20 2.31
C LEU A 417 -14.85 13.74 2.33
N ASN A 418 -14.28 12.94 1.43
CA ASN A 418 -14.49 11.50 1.33
C ASN A 418 -13.13 10.82 1.49
N ILE A 419 -12.94 10.03 2.56
CA ILE A 419 -11.68 9.34 2.84
C ILE A 419 -11.83 7.87 2.42
N ILE A 420 -10.96 7.41 1.51
CA ILE A 420 -11.02 6.07 0.94
C ILE A 420 -9.75 5.31 1.27
N HIS A 421 -9.88 4.21 2.01
CA HIS A 421 -8.79 3.31 2.36
C HIS A 421 -8.62 2.22 1.29
N GLY A 422 -7.38 1.81 1.04
CA GLY A 422 -7.07 0.72 0.11
C GLY A 422 -5.70 0.88 -0.55
N VAL A 423 -5.28 -0.15 -1.27
CA VAL A 423 -3.94 -0.21 -1.85
C VAL A 423 -3.75 0.77 -3.02
N GLY A 424 -2.54 1.31 -3.16
CA GLY A 424 -2.23 2.31 -4.20
C GLY A 424 -2.53 1.84 -5.63
N LYS A 425 -2.17 0.59 -5.96
CA LYS A 425 -2.40 0.00 -7.31
C LYS A 425 -3.87 -0.19 -7.69
N LYS A 426 -4.78 -0.09 -6.72
CA LYS A 426 -6.22 -0.29 -6.89
C LYS A 426 -6.93 1.05 -6.76
N VAL A 427 -7.09 1.54 -5.53
CA VAL A 427 -7.76 2.81 -5.23
C VAL A 427 -7.02 4.03 -5.79
N GLY A 428 -5.68 4.06 -5.68
CA GLY A 428 -4.88 5.18 -6.19
C GLY A 428 -4.92 5.31 -7.72
N ASN A 429 -4.92 4.18 -8.43
CA ASN A 429 -5.09 4.15 -9.89
C ASN A 429 -6.49 4.59 -10.29
N ALA A 430 -7.53 4.03 -9.66
CA ALA A 430 -8.92 4.44 -9.91
C ALA A 430 -9.12 5.96 -9.71
N ILE A 431 -8.56 6.54 -8.65
CA ILE A 431 -8.56 8.00 -8.42
C ILE A 431 -7.85 8.75 -9.56
N SER A 432 -6.71 8.26 -10.01
CA SER A 432 -5.91 8.91 -11.06
C SER A 432 -6.62 8.88 -12.42
N GLU A 433 -7.33 7.80 -12.71
CA GLU A 433 -8.07 7.55 -13.96
C GLU A 433 -9.43 8.26 -14.00
N HIS A 434 -10.00 8.59 -12.83
CA HIS A 434 -11.37 9.10 -12.75
C HIS A 434 -11.56 10.47 -13.42
N LYS A 435 -12.41 10.54 -14.46
CA LYS A 435 -12.59 11.73 -15.32
C LYS A 435 -13.11 12.99 -14.60
N ASN A 436 -13.86 12.80 -13.51
CA ASN A 436 -14.43 13.92 -12.74
C ASN A 436 -13.49 14.49 -11.67
N ILE A 437 -12.36 13.83 -11.38
CA ILE A 437 -11.32 14.38 -10.50
C ILE A 437 -10.45 15.32 -11.33
N LYS A 438 -10.36 16.60 -10.95
CA LYS A 438 -9.75 17.66 -11.79
C LYS A 438 -8.34 18.04 -11.38
N ALA A 439 -7.97 17.77 -10.13
CA ALA A 439 -6.62 17.97 -9.63
C ALA A 439 -6.19 16.84 -8.71
N ILE A 440 -4.89 16.53 -8.69
CA ILE A 440 -4.28 15.53 -7.81
C ILE A 440 -3.10 16.18 -7.08
N SER A 441 -3.19 16.29 -5.76
CA SER A 441 -2.03 16.52 -4.90
C SER A 441 -1.58 15.18 -4.33
N PHE A 442 -0.34 14.79 -4.60
CA PHE A 442 0.25 13.53 -4.19
C PHE A 442 1.59 13.76 -3.48
N THR A 443 1.80 13.06 -2.37
CA THR A 443 3.12 12.91 -1.75
C THR A 443 3.49 11.44 -1.68
N GLY A 444 4.70 11.09 -2.13
CA GLY A 444 5.18 9.71 -2.11
C GLY A 444 6.39 9.50 -3.02
N SER A 445 6.55 8.29 -3.57
CA SER A 445 7.73 7.97 -4.37
C SER A 445 7.70 8.62 -5.76
N THR A 446 8.87 8.97 -6.29
CA THR A 446 9.02 9.48 -7.66
C THR A 446 8.49 8.49 -8.70
N GLN A 447 8.66 7.18 -8.47
CA GLN A 447 8.16 6.15 -9.38
C GLN A 447 6.63 6.15 -9.46
N THR A 448 5.95 6.23 -8.31
CA THR A 448 4.49 6.32 -8.26
C THR A 448 3.99 7.59 -8.94
N ALA A 449 4.66 8.73 -8.72
CA ALA A 449 4.28 9.99 -9.36
C ALA A 449 4.43 9.96 -10.88
N LYS A 450 5.45 9.28 -11.44
CA LYS A 450 5.58 9.04 -12.88
C LYS A 450 4.34 8.30 -13.43
N THR A 451 3.87 7.27 -12.72
CA THR A 451 2.65 6.56 -13.08
C THR A 451 1.43 7.48 -13.05
N ILE A 452 1.21 8.22 -11.95
CA ILE A 452 0.09 9.18 -11.84
C ILE A 452 0.15 10.22 -12.96
N ALA A 453 1.33 10.78 -13.24
CA ALA A 453 1.53 11.78 -14.29
C ALA A 453 1.13 11.24 -15.67
N SER A 454 1.55 10.01 -16.00
CA SER A 454 1.23 9.37 -17.29
C SER A 454 -0.27 9.17 -17.51
N ILE A 455 -1.02 8.94 -16.43
CA ILE A 455 -2.48 8.78 -16.45
C ILE A 455 -3.18 10.14 -16.46
N ALA A 456 -2.69 11.09 -15.67
CA ALA A 456 -3.32 12.39 -15.45
C ALA A 456 -3.14 13.35 -16.63
N ALA A 457 -1.97 13.31 -17.30
CA ALA A 457 -1.61 14.27 -18.33
C ALA A 457 -2.54 14.26 -19.56
N PRO A 458 -2.97 13.11 -20.13
CA PRO A 458 -3.94 13.08 -21.22
C PRO A 458 -5.31 13.69 -20.86
N MET A 459 -5.63 13.80 -19.58
CA MET A 459 -6.86 14.41 -19.07
C MET A 459 -6.69 15.86 -18.61
N PHE A 460 -5.48 16.43 -18.75
CA PHE A 460 -5.13 17.79 -18.34
C PHE A 460 -5.47 18.09 -16.86
N LYS A 461 -5.35 17.09 -15.98
CA LYS A 461 -5.55 17.32 -14.55
C LYS A 461 -4.41 18.18 -14.00
N LYS A 462 -4.71 19.12 -13.10
CA LYS A 462 -3.66 19.82 -12.34
C LYS A 462 -2.97 18.82 -11.41
N ILE A 463 -1.64 18.82 -11.38
CA ILE A 463 -0.84 17.93 -10.54
C ILE A 463 0.09 18.72 -9.63
N SER A 464 0.15 18.32 -8.37
CA SER A 464 1.15 18.78 -7.42
C SER A 464 1.78 17.55 -6.76
N PHE A 465 3.10 17.43 -6.91
CA PHE A 465 3.87 16.26 -6.51
C PHE A 465 4.97 16.68 -5.55
N GLU A 466 4.93 16.09 -4.36
CA GLU A 466 5.99 16.17 -3.35
C GLU A 466 6.66 14.80 -3.23
N LEU A 467 7.89 14.69 -3.71
CA LEU A 467 8.52 13.38 -3.95
C LEU A 467 9.75 13.15 -3.07
N GLY A 468 10.45 12.05 -3.35
CA GLY A 468 11.64 11.67 -2.61
C GLY A 468 12.81 12.66 -2.74
N GLY A 469 13.83 12.46 -1.93
CA GLY A 469 15.02 13.29 -1.92
C GLY A 469 16.29 12.51 -1.61
N LYS A 470 17.42 13.05 -2.06
CA LYS A 470 18.75 12.64 -1.62
C LYS A 470 19.54 13.84 -1.11
N ASN A 471 19.00 14.43 -0.04
CA ASN A 471 19.35 15.79 0.38
C ASN A 471 20.81 15.87 0.87
N PRO A 472 21.57 16.88 0.43
CA PRO A 472 22.91 17.16 0.92
C PRO A 472 22.86 17.92 2.25
N ASN A 473 23.79 17.57 3.15
CA ASN A 473 24.16 18.33 4.32
C ASN A 473 25.59 18.82 4.14
N VAL A 474 25.77 20.10 3.80
CA VAL A 474 27.04 20.72 3.45
C VAL A 474 27.61 21.47 4.66
N ILE A 475 28.78 21.05 5.14
CA ILE A 475 29.39 21.55 6.38
C ILE A 475 30.76 22.19 6.09
N PHE A 476 30.85 23.50 6.25
CA PHE A 476 32.10 24.25 6.20
C PHE A 476 32.79 24.30 7.57
N ALA A 477 34.11 24.55 7.57
CA ALA A 477 34.95 24.54 8.76
C ALA A 477 34.61 25.63 9.78
N ASP A 478 34.00 26.72 9.33
CA ASP A 478 33.58 27.85 10.17
C ASP A 478 32.20 27.64 10.83
N CYS A 479 31.58 26.48 10.69
CA CYS A 479 30.28 26.19 11.29
C CYS A 479 30.27 26.32 12.82
N ASN A 480 29.10 26.60 13.38
CA ASN A 480 28.87 26.39 14.81
C ASN A 480 28.89 24.89 15.12
N TRP A 481 29.98 24.40 15.71
CA TRP A 481 30.23 22.97 15.91
C TRP A 481 29.10 22.25 16.67
N ASP A 482 28.70 22.78 17.83
CA ASP A 482 27.74 22.11 18.71
C ASP A 482 26.35 22.05 18.08
N LYS A 483 25.89 23.18 17.51
CA LYS A 483 24.59 23.23 16.81
C LYS A 483 24.60 22.33 15.59
N MET A 484 25.70 22.34 14.82
CA MET A 484 25.88 21.55 13.62
C MET A 484 25.82 20.05 13.92
N ILE A 485 26.56 19.55 14.92
CA ILE A 485 26.55 18.11 15.24
C ILE A 485 25.17 17.68 15.71
N ALA A 486 24.56 18.41 16.66
CA ALA A 486 23.26 18.05 17.22
C ALA A 486 22.18 18.00 16.13
N THR A 487 22.18 18.98 15.23
CA THR A 487 21.20 19.06 14.15
C THR A 487 21.49 18.05 13.04
N THR A 488 22.77 17.78 12.73
CA THR A 488 23.16 16.78 11.74
C THR A 488 22.68 15.40 12.16
N LEU A 489 22.92 14.97 13.40
CA LEU A 489 22.38 13.71 13.96
C LEU A 489 20.86 13.62 13.81
N ARG A 490 20.15 14.70 14.16
CA ARG A 490 18.69 14.77 14.01
C ARG A 490 18.28 14.62 12.56
N SER A 491 18.90 15.39 11.65
CA SER A 491 18.59 15.37 10.21
C SER A 491 18.93 14.05 9.52
N SER A 492 19.88 13.29 10.08
CA SER A 492 20.31 11.99 9.53
C SER A 492 19.37 10.85 9.91
N PHE A 493 18.81 10.86 11.13
CA PHE A 493 18.18 9.66 11.68
C PHE A 493 16.75 9.85 12.20
N SER A 494 16.21 11.07 12.28
CA SER A 494 14.82 11.29 12.77
C SER A 494 13.81 10.40 12.05
N ASN A 495 12.80 9.89 12.78
CA ASN A 495 11.85 8.88 12.28
C ASN A 495 12.55 7.67 11.64
N SER A 496 13.69 7.28 12.22
CA SER A 496 14.56 6.23 11.70
C SER A 496 14.92 6.44 10.21
N GLY A 497 15.13 7.69 9.82
CA GLY A 497 15.48 8.11 8.45
C GLY A 497 14.32 8.06 7.43
N GLN A 498 13.08 7.82 7.88
CA GLN A 498 11.88 7.80 7.03
C GLN A 498 11.30 9.22 6.86
N VAL A 499 12.16 10.19 6.53
CA VAL A 499 11.79 11.58 6.28
C VAL A 499 12.38 12.00 4.94
N CYS A 500 11.54 12.48 4.02
CA CYS A 500 11.99 12.93 2.70
C CYS A 500 13.04 14.05 2.76
N LEU A 501 13.11 14.78 3.88
CA LEU A 501 14.03 15.88 4.17
C LEU A 501 15.34 15.46 4.84
N CYS A 502 15.54 14.16 5.10
CA CYS A 502 16.76 13.70 5.78
C CYS A 502 18.03 14.06 5.00
N GLY A 503 19.03 14.58 5.71
CA GLY A 503 20.37 14.91 5.21
C GLY A 503 21.19 13.65 4.99
N SER A 504 20.79 12.84 4.01
CA SER A 504 21.33 11.49 3.76
C SER A 504 22.74 11.46 3.15
N ARG A 505 23.21 12.58 2.59
CA ARG A 505 24.58 12.76 2.11
C ARG A 505 25.24 13.88 2.89
N ILE A 506 26.29 13.57 3.64
CA ILE A 506 26.98 14.54 4.48
C ILE A 506 28.31 14.89 3.83
N PHE A 507 28.42 16.15 3.42
CA PHE A 507 29.59 16.74 2.79
C PHE A 507 30.32 17.61 3.82
N ILE A 508 31.59 17.32 4.07
CA ILE A 508 32.36 18.00 5.13
C ILE A 508 33.64 18.59 4.54
N GLN A 509 33.95 19.83 4.87
CA GLN A 509 35.19 20.45 4.41
C GLN A 509 36.42 19.69 4.93
N GLU A 510 37.38 19.42 4.05
CA GLU A 510 38.53 18.53 4.27
C GLU A 510 39.28 18.82 5.58
N SER A 511 39.45 20.11 5.92
CA SER A 511 40.16 20.56 7.11
C SER A 511 39.55 20.11 8.45
N ILE A 512 38.26 19.76 8.48
CA ILE A 512 37.57 19.28 9.69
C ILE A 512 37.02 17.85 9.55
N TYR A 513 37.30 17.16 8.44
CA TYR A 513 36.71 15.86 8.11
C TYR A 513 36.97 14.79 9.18
N GLU A 514 38.23 14.57 9.55
CA GLU A 514 38.59 13.52 10.53
C GLU A 514 38.06 13.81 11.93
N LYS A 515 38.05 15.09 12.32
CA LYS A 515 37.46 15.55 13.59
C LYS A 515 35.94 15.30 13.58
N PHE A 516 35.26 15.64 12.50
CA PHE A 516 33.82 15.41 12.35
C PHE A 516 33.50 13.93 12.40
N LYS A 517 34.17 13.11 11.57
CA LYS A 517 33.96 11.66 11.48
C LYS A 517 34.08 11.00 12.85
N THR A 518 35.17 11.28 13.57
CA THR A 518 35.42 10.69 14.89
C THR A 518 34.30 11.07 15.89
N TYR A 519 33.97 12.37 15.97
CA TYR A 519 32.96 12.86 16.91
C TYR A 519 31.54 12.39 16.55
N PHE A 520 31.19 12.40 15.27
CA PHE A 520 29.89 11.97 14.78
C PHE A 520 29.66 10.49 15.06
N LEU A 521 30.66 9.62 14.80
CA LEU A 521 30.56 8.19 15.09
C LEU A 521 30.41 7.89 16.58
N ASP A 522 31.08 8.65 17.46
CA ASP A 522 30.88 8.55 18.91
C ASP A 522 29.42 8.85 19.29
N LYS A 523 28.84 9.92 18.75
CA LYS A 523 27.44 10.27 19.02
C LYS A 523 26.46 9.25 18.44
N VAL A 524 26.72 8.74 17.23
CA VAL A 524 25.87 7.73 16.58
C VAL A 524 25.75 6.45 17.42
N LYS A 525 26.85 5.98 18.02
CA LYS A 525 26.86 4.80 18.90
C LYS A 525 25.98 4.95 20.14
N ASN A 526 25.74 6.18 20.57
CA ASN A 526 24.96 6.51 21.76
C ASN A 526 23.49 6.86 21.46
N LEU A 527 23.05 6.75 20.19
CA LEU A 527 21.66 7.00 19.82
C LEU A 527 20.75 5.88 20.36
N LYS A 528 19.70 6.27 21.09
CA LYS A 528 18.70 5.34 21.65
C LYS A 528 17.64 4.99 20.61
N VAL A 529 17.81 3.81 19.98
CA VAL A 529 16.76 3.13 19.22
C VAL A 529 16.02 2.18 20.16
N GLY A 530 14.69 2.22 20.21
CA GLY A 530 13.95 1.53 21.27
C GLY A 530 12.45 1.41 21.02
N ASP A 531 11.72 1.02 22.07
CA ASP A 531 10.26 0.98 22.04
C ASP A 531 9.71 2.38 21.70
N PRO A 532 8.91 2.53 20.63
CA PRO A 532 8.31 3.79 20.24
C PRO A 532 7.49 4.50 21.35
N MET A 533 6.96 3.75 22.32
CA MET A 533 6.17 4.27 23.44
C MET A 533 7.03 4.74 24.62
N ASP A 534 8.31 4.37 24.68
CA ASP A 534 9.23 4.86 25.70
C ASP A 534 9.60 6.32 25.40
N LYS A 535 9.44 7.20 26.41
CA LYS A 535 9.74 8.63 26.31
C LYS A 535 11.24 8.90 26.11
N GLU A 536 12.10 7.98 26.52
CA GLU A 536 13.54 8.05 26.33
C GLU A 536 14.00 7.63 24.93
N THR A 537 13.15 6.91 24.18
CA THR A 537 13.44 6.50 22.81
C THR A 537 13.45 7.72 21.90
N LYS A 538 14.49 7.82 21.06
CA LYS A 538 14.58 8.87 20.03
C LYS A 538 14.28 8.37 18.63
N PHE A 539 14.47 7.07 18.38
CA PHE A 539 14.25 6.45 17.09
C PHE A 539 13.52 5.12 17.26
N GLY A 540 12.43 4.95 16.50
CA GLY A 540 11.59 3.75 16.57
C GLY A 540 11.89 2.76 15.45
N SER A 541 10.89 1.98 15.05
CA SER A 541 11.04 0.94 14.02
C SER A 541 10.89 1.49 12.60
N MET A 542 11.25 0.68 11.62
CA MET A 542 10.74 0.81 10.26
C MET A 542 9.23 0.55 10.25
N VAL A 543 8.54 1.20 9.33
CA VAL A 543 7.07 1.16 9.24
C VAL A 543 6.52 -0.25 8.93
N SER A 544 7.25 -1.07 8.18
CA SER A 544 6.78 -2.38 7.70
C SER A 544 7.94 -3.28 7.30
N LYS A 545 7.70 -4.60 7.22
CA LYS A 545 8.67 -5.60 6.75
C LYS A 545 9.19 -5.32 5.33
N PRO A 546 8.34 -5.04 4.32
CA PRO A 546 8.85 -4.75 2.98
C PRO A 546 9.78 -3.53 2.95
N HIS A 547 9.49 -2.51 3.76
CA HIS A 547 10.35 -1.33 3.85
C HIS A 547 11.65 -1.62 4.59
N PHE A 548 11.59 -2.40 5.68
CA PHE A 548 12.77 -2.89 6.38
C PHE A 548 13.70 -3.68 5.45
N ASP A 549 13.15 -4.62 4.67
CA ASP A 549 13.92 -5.43 3.72
C ASP A 549 14.55 -4.56 2.62
N LYS A 550 13.83 -3.54 2.13
CA LYS A 550 14.36 -2.55 1.19
C LYS A 550 15.59 -1.85 1.79
N VAL A 551 15.50 -1.33 3.00
CA VAL A 551 16.59 -0.59 3.65
C VAL A 551 17.79 -1.49 3.91
N MET A 552 17.58 -2.71 4.42
CA MET A 552 18.65 -3.70 4.61
C MET A 552 19.31 -4.07 3.28
N GLY A 553 18.53 -4.25 2.22
CA GLY A 553 19.03 -4.47 0.87
C GLY A 553 19.90 -3.32 0.34
N CYS A 554 19.53 -2.07 0.63
CA CYS A 554 20.36 -0.90 0.31
C CYS A 554 21.69 -0.89 1.07
N ILE A 555 21.71 -1.31 2.34
CA ILE A 555 22.94 -1.42 3.14
C ILE A 555 23.86 -2.50 2.53
N GLU A 556 23.32 -3.64 2.12
CA GLU A 556 24.09 -4.69 1.43
C GLU A 556 24.60 -4.22 0.06
N LEU A 557 23.80 -3.45 -0.69
CA LEU A 557 24.24 -2.84 -1.93
C LEU A 557 25.43 -1.90 -1.70
N ALA A 558 25.38 -1.04 -0.68
CA ALA A 558 26.46 -0.13 -0.36
C ALA A 558 27.79 -0.86 -0.09
N LYS A 559 27.75 -2.02 0.58
CA LYS A 559 28.95 -2.87 0.77
C LYS A 559 29.50 -3.37 -0.58
N LYS A 560 28.62 -3.82 -1.48
CA LYS A 560 28.99 -4.28 -2.83
C LYS A 560 29.55 -3.15 -3.71
N GLU A 561 29.10 -1.93 -3.49
CA GLU A 561 29.61 -0.71 -4.15
C GLU A 561 30.96 -0.22 -3.57
N GLY A 562 31.55 -0.96 -2.63
CA GLY A 562 32.84 -0.64 -2.01
C GLY A 562 32.74 0.26 -0.78
N GLY A 563 31.54 0.54 -0.29
CA GLY A 563 31.30 1.35 0.90
C GLY A 563 31.78 0.67 2.18
N LYS A 564 32.52 1.41 3.00
CA LYS A 564 32.95 1.00 4.33
C LYS A 564 31.88 1.39 5.36
N ILE A 565 31.29 0.39 6.02
CA ILE A 565 30.36 0.62 7.13
C ILE A 565 31.17 1.03 8.37
N LEU A 566 31.02 2.29 8.80
CA LEU A 566 31.72 2.86 9.95
C LEU A 566 30.95 2.65 11.26
N ALA A 567 29.63 2.58 11.19
CA ALA A 567 28.73 2.29 12.31
C ALA A 567 27.44 1.65 11.79
N GLY A 568 26.78 0.86 12.64
CA GLY A 568 25.49 0.22 12.36
C GLY A 568 25.55 -0.85 11.26
N GLY A 569 24.53 -0.84 10.39
CA GLY A 569 24.44 -1.72 9.23
C GLY A 569 23.80 -3.08 9.51
N LYS A 570 23.14 -3.24 10.66
CA LYS A 570 22.48 -4.48 11.07
C LYS A 570 21.07 -4.24 11.60
N GLN A 571 20.29 -5.31 11.65
CA GLN A 571 19.04 -5.34 12.41
C GLN A 571 19.35 -5.25 13.90
N LEU A 572 18.64 -4.37 14.60
CA LEU A 572 18.66 -4.32 16.06
C LEU A 572 17.55 -5.24 16.59
N LYS A 573 17.90 -6.19 17.45
CA LYS A 573 16.94 -7.06 18.13
C LYS A 573 16.66 -6.52 19.52
N LEU A 574 15.46 -5.99 19.72
CA LEU A 574 14.99 -5.53 21.03
C LEU A 574 14.35 -6.69 21.80
N THR A 575 14.02 -6.45 23.07
CA THR A 575 13.34 -7.41 23.94
C THR A 575 11.89 -6.98 24.22
N GLY A 576 11.12 -7.83 24.91
CA GLY A 576 9.74 -7.52 25.30
C GLY A 576 8.79 -7.39 24.10
N ARG A 577 7.85 -6.44 24.16
CA ARG A 577 6.84 -6.22 23.12
C ARG A 577 7.40 -5.83 21.75
N CYS A 578 8.70 -5.47 21.69
CA CYS A 578 9.39 -5.07 20.48
C CYS A 578 10.29 -6.19 19.90
N ALA A 579 10.26 -7.41 20.44
CA ALA A 579 11.14 -8.51 20.02
C ALA A 579 11.05 -8.85 18.52
N ASN A 580 9.85 -8.73 17.94
CA ASN A 580 9.59 -9.00 16.52
C ASN A 580 9.55 -7.72 15.65
N GLY A 581 9.96 -6.57 16.20
CA GLY A 581 9.90 -5.31 15.48
C GLY A 581 11.05 -5.10 14.48
N TYR A 582 10.82 -4.20 13.53
CA TYR A 582 11.72 -3.93 12.41
C TYR A 582 12.69 -2.79 12.70
N PHE A 583 13.62 -3.00 13.63
CA PHE A 583 14.60 -1.97 14.03
C PHE A 583 15.92 -2.11 13.26
N ILE A 584 16.47 -0.99 12.81
CA ILE A 584 17.74 -0.92 12.08
C ILE A 584 18.68 0.02 12.85
N GLU A 585 19.93 -0.40 13.03
CA GLU A 585 20.96 0.45 13.64
C GLU A 585 21.26 1.68 12.74
N PRO A 586 21.37 2.90 13.31
CA PRO A 586 21.85 4.07 12.60
C PRO A 586 23.18 3.77 11.88
N THR A 587 23.16 3.87 10.56
CA THR A 587 24.22 3.37 9.69
C THR A 587 24.98 4.53 9.05
N VAL A 588 26.30 4.51 9.17
CA VAL A 588 27.19 5.51 8.59
C VAL A 588 28.16 4.83 7.63
N ILE A 589 28.23 5.32 6.40
CA ILE A 589 29.02 4.72 5.32
C ILE A 589 30.01 5.75 4.77
N GLU A 590 31.24 5.32 4.50
CA GLU A 590 32.31 6.12 3.90
C GLU A 590 32.89 5.40 2.67
N GLY A 591 33.56 6.13 1.79
CA GLY A 591 34.36 5.55 0.70
C GLY A 591 33.57 5.19 -0.57
N LEU A 592 32.31 5.60 -0.65
CA LEU A 592 31.48 5.40 -1.84
C LEU A 592 31.77 6.46 -2.91
N PRO A 593 31.84 6.09 -4.21
CA PRO A 593 31.96 7.06 -5.28
C PRO A 593 30.66 7.87 -5.44
N GLN A 594 30.75 9.10 -5.95
CA GLN A 594 29.59 9.99 -6.06
C GLN A 594 28.49 9.44 -6.98
N ASN A 595 28.85 8.68 -8.02
CA ASN A 595 27.92 8.14 -9.01
C ASN A 595 27.31 6.77 -8.63
N CYS A 596 27.60 6.21 -7.46
CA CYS A 596 26.97 4.95 -7.04
C CYS A 596 25.48 5.13 -6.73
N ARG A 597 24.74 4.02 -6.73
CA ARG A 597 23.30 4.05 -6.44
C ARG A 597 23.05 4.48 -5.00
N THR A 598 23.88 4.06 -4.04
CA THR A 598 23.74 4.47 -2.64
C THR A 598 23.79 5.99 -2.44
N ASN A 599 24.60 6.71 -3.24
CA ASN A 599 24.68 8.18 -3.21
C ASN A 599 23.64 8.88 -4.09
N ASN A 600 22.95 8.20 -5.00
CA ASN A 600 21.99 8.83 -5.93
C ASN A 600 20.53 8.45 -5.66
N GLU A 601 20.27 7.28 -5.07
CA GLU A 601 18.93 6.76 -4.81
C GLU A 601 18.49 6.95 -3.36
N GLU A 602 17.20 7.23 -3.17
CA GLU A 602 16.59 7.37 -1.86
C GLU A 602 16.44 6.01 -1.15
N ILE A 603 17.17 5.86 -0.05
CA ILE A 603 17.10 4.67 0.82
C ILE A 603 15.82 4.74 1.67
N PHE A 604 15.58 5.91 2.28
CA PHE A 604 14.46 6.18 3.19
C PHE A 604 14.51 5.34 4.48
N GLY A 605 15.70 5.22 5.04
CA GLY A 605 15.99 4.54 6.31
C GLY A 605 17.17 5.24 6.99
N PRO A 606 17.64 4.76 8.16
CA PRO A 606 18.59 5.48 9.00
C PRO A 606 20.03 5.28 8.50
N VAL A 607 20.29 5.67 7.25
CA VAL A 607 21.55 5.43 6.53
C VAL A 607 22.06 6.74 5.94
N VAL A 608 23.30 7.11 6.26
CA VAL A 608 23.96 8.30 5.73
C VAL A 608 25.34 7.98 5.15
N THR A 609 25.77 8.79 4.19
CA THR A 609 27.12 8.73 3.60
C THR A 609 27.96 9.94 4.00
N LEU A 610 29.26 9.74 4.18
CA LEU A 610 30.24 10.79 4.46
C LEU A 610 31.17 10.98 3.27
N GLN A 611 31.35 12.23 2.83
CA GLN A 611 32.26 12.60 1.75
C GLN A 611 32.97 13.93 2.06
N PRO A 612 34.31 14.01 1.92
CA PRO A 612 35.02 15.28 2.05
C PRO A 612 34.84 16.16 0.80
N PHE A 613 35.02 17.47 0.96
CA PHE A 613 35.21 18.42 -0.15
C PHE A 613 36.28 19.45 0.21
N LYS A 614 36.94 20.05 -0.78
CA LYS A 614 38.02 21.04 -0.58
C LYS A 614 37.56 22.47 -0.76
N THR A 615 36.77 22.72 -1.81
CA THR A 615 36.36 24.06 -2.22
C THR A 615 34.85 24.26 -2.16
N GLU A 616 34.41 25.52 -2.08
CA GLU A 616 32.98 25.86 -2.18
C GLU A 616 32.36 25.37 -3.49
N ALA A 617 33.08 25.51 -4.61
CA ALA A 617 32.60 25.09 -5.92
C ALA A 617 32.37 23.58 -5.97
N GLU A 618 33.31 22.80 -5.44
CA GLU A 618 33.20 21.34 -5.32
C GLU A 618 32.03 20.93 -4.41
N ALA A 619 31.82 21.64 -3.30
CA ALA A 619 30.69 21.36 -2.40
C ALA A 619 29.34 21.53 -3.11
N VAL A 620 29.19 22.59 -3.90
CA VAL A 620 27.98 22.86 -4.71
C VAL A 620 27.82 21.79 -5.79
N GLU A 621 28.90 21.43 -6.49
CA GLU A 621 28.88 20.40 -7.54
C GLU A 621 28.41 19.06 -6.98
N LEU A 622 29.03 18.58 -5.89
CA LEU A 622 28.66 17.34 -5.21
C LEU A 622 27.22 17.39 -4.69
N ALA A 623 26.80 18.51 -4.08
CA ALA A 623 25.45 18.67 -3.58
C ALA A 623 24.40 18.57 -4.69
N ASN A 624 24.66 19.16 -5.87
CA ASN A 624 23.76 19.17 -7.00
C ASN A 624 23.83 17.92 -7.90
N ALA A 625 24.88 17.10 -7.77
CA ALA A 625 25.14 15.89 -8.55
C ALA A 625 24.23 14.70 -8.18
N VAL A 626 22.91 14.93 -8.19
CA VAL A 626 21.84 13.93 -8.06
C VAL A 626 20.62 14.37 -8.89
N GLU A 627 19.74 13.42 -9.26
CA GLU A 627 18.49 13.74 -9.96
C GLU A 627 17.45 14.45 -9.08
N TYR A 628 17.58 14.31 -7.76
CA TYR A 628 16.68 14.90 -6.78
C TYR A 628 17.02 16.37 -6.48
N GLY A 629 16.06 17.10 -5.90
CA GLY A 629 16.20 18.50 -5.54
C GLY A 629 15.20 18.94 -4.49
N LEU A 630 14.95 18.14 -3.44
CA LEU A 630 13.95 18.48 -2.43
C LEU A 630 14.46 19.57 -1.48
N SER A 631 15.52 19.26 -0.71
CA SER A 631 16.08 20.18 0.27
C SER A 631 17.60 20.05 0.41
N ALA A 632 18.20 20.99 1.13
CA ALA A 632 19.61 20.97 1.55
C ALA A 632 19.78 21.65 2.92
N THR A 633 20.81 21.25 3.66
CA THR A 633 21.30 22.01 4.84
C THR A 633 22.71 22.54 4.57
N LEU A 634 22.95 23.78 4.98
CA LEU A 634 24.21 24.49 4.81
C LEU A 634 24.69 25.00 6.18
N TRP A 635 25.90 24.63 6.58
CA TRP A 635 26.53 25.06 7.82
C TRP A 635 27.74 25.93 7.55
N THR A 636 27.65 27.20 7.93
CA THR A 636 28.69 28.24 7.75
C THR A 636 28.34 29.43 8.64
N GLN A 637 29.33 30.15 9.17
CA GLN A 637 29.12 31.42 9.87
C GLN A 637 29.39 32.63 8.97
N ASP A 638 30.05 32.41 7.84
CA ASP A 638 30.19 33.38 6.76
C ASP A 638 28.85 33.67 6.07
N VAL A 639 28.35 34.89 6.26
CA VAL A 639 27.08 35.36 5.70
C VAL A 639 27.11 35.44 4.17
N ASN A 640 28.24 35.81 3.57
CA ASN A 640 28.37 35.87 2.12
C ASN A 640 28.28 34.46 1.54
N ARG A 641 28.99 33.50 2.15
CA ARG A 641 28.91 32.08 1.76
C ARG A 641 27.50 31.53 1.92
N ALA A 642 26.83 31.86 3.04
CA ALA A 642 25.46 31.43 3.27
C ALA A 642 24.53 31.81 2.12
N HIS A 643 24.56 33.08 1.69
CA HIS A 643 23.75 33.54 0.57
C HIS A 643 24.18 32.95 -0.78
N GLN A 644 25.48 32.95 -1.07
CA GLN A 644 26.01 32.52 -2.38
C GLN A 644 25.83 31.02 -2.60
N VAL A 645 26.14 30.19 -1.62
CA VAL A 645 25.97 28.73 -1.72
C VAL A 645 24.50 28.38 -1.74
N ALA A 646 23.67 28.95 -0.86
CA ALA A 646 22.23 28.67 -0.85
C ALA A 646 21.56 28.98 -2.19
N ALA A 647 21.96 30.07 -2.87
CA ALA A 647 21.43 30.42 -4.18
C ALA A 647 21.84 29.42 -5.29
N LYS A 648 23.01 28.80 -5.18
CA LYS A 648 23.54 27.83 -6.15
C LYS A 648 23.02 26.40 -5.95
N LEU A 649 22.45 26.09 -4.77
CA LEU A 649 21.89 24.76 -4.49
C LEU A 649 20.57 24.56 -5.24
N GLU A 650 20.51 23.50 -6.05
CA GLU A 650 19.39 23.21 -6.94
C GLU A 650 18.29 22.40 -6.23
N CYS A 651 17.78 22.94 -5.14
CA CYS A 651 16.70 22.33 -4.38
C CYS A 651 15.57 23.31 -4.05
N GLY A 652 14.47 22.76 -3.50
CA GLY A 652 13.28 23.51 -3.13
C GLY A 652 13.42 24.31 -1.83
N VAL A 653 14.17 23.77 -0.88
CA VAL A 653 14.33 24.35 0.46
C VAL A 653 15.79 24.25 0.90
N VAL A 654 16.40 25.38 1.25
CA VAL A 654 17.73 25.42 1.86
C VAL A 654 17.59 25.93 3.29
N TRP A 655 18.06 25.15 4.26
CA TRP A 655 18.24 25.63 5.62
C TRP A 655 19.70 25.99 5.86
N VAL A 656 19.94 27.21 6.37
CA VAL A 656 21.26 27.65 6.82
C VAL A 656 21.31 27.57 8.34
N ASN A 657 22.27 26.82 8.87
CA ASN A 657 22.50 26.63 10.31
C ASN A 657 21.31 26.07 11.10
N ASP A 658 20.38 25.35 10.45
CA ASP A 658 19.27 24.64 11.08
C ASP A 658 18.72 23.54 10.16
N TRP A 659 17.69 22.82 10.59
CA TRP A 659 17.00 21.83 9.77
C TRP A 659 15.56 21.60 10.24
N MET A 660 14.65 21.44 9.27
CA MET A 660 13.22 21.14 9.49
C MET A 660 12.45 22.25 10.23
N VAL A 661 12.95 23.48 10.21
CA VAL A 661 12.22 24.68 10.65
C VAL A 661 11.43 25.23 9.46
N ARG A 662 10.10 25.31 9.60
CA ARG A 662 9.24 25.77 8.49
C ARG A 662 8.10 26.67 8.94
N ASP A 663 8.11 27.89 8.43
CA ASP A 663 6.97 28.81 8.47
C ASP A 663 5.88 28.33 7.50
N LEU A 664 4.63 28.27 7.94
CA LEU A 664 3.51 27.81 7.10
C LEU A 664 3.22 28.75 5.93
N ARG A 665 3.68 30.00 5.98
CA ARG A 665 3.56 30.99 4.90
C ARG A 665 4.49 30.72 3.71
N THR A 666 5.61 30.05 3.96
CA THR A 666 6.62 29.82 2.91
C THR A 666 6.22 28.64 2.01
N PRO A 667 6.52 28.71 0.70
CA PRO A 667 6.33 27.58 -0.19
C PRO A 667 7.29 26.45 0.18
N PHE A 668 6.82 25.23 -0.04
CA PHE A 668 7.57 24.00 0.08
C PHE A 668 7.40 23.22 -1.21
N GLY A 669 8.46 22.55 -1.63
CA GLY A 669 8.36 21.51 -2.64
C GLY A 669 9.61 21.39 -3.48
N GLY A 670 9.81 20.22 -4.05
CA GLY A 670 11.04 19.90 -4.76
C GLY A 670 11.29 20.70 -6.04
N LYS A 671 12.53 20.65 -6.50
CA LYS A 671 12.97 20.87 -7.88
C LYS A 671 13.35 19.52 -8.50
N LYS A 672 13.61 19.49 -9.81
CA LYS A 672 14.03 18.29 -10.54
C LYS A 672 13.06 17.11 -10.31
N SER A 673 13.58 15.90 -10.07
CA SER A 673 12.77 14.70 -9.81
C SER A 673 12.15 14.65 -8.40
N SER A 674 12.34 15.68 -7.56
CA SER A 674 11.74 15.76 -6.23
C SER A 674 10.36 16.41 -6.19
N GLY A 675 9.84 16.92 -7.30
CA GLY A 675 8.46 17.40 -7.31
C GLY A 675 8.11 18.34 -8.45
N VAL A 676 6.81 18.59 -8.56
CA VAL A 676 6.18 19.56 -9.47
C VAL A 676 5.10 20.30 -8.70
N GLY A 677 5.07 21.63 -8.81
CA GLY A 677 4.21 22.47 -7.97
C GLY A 677 4.83 22.74 -6.59
N LYS A 678 4.03 23.37 -5.71
CA LYS A 678 4.44 23.73 -4.34
C LYS A 678 3.27 23.54 -3.37
N GLU A 679 3.57 23.12 -2.15
CA GLU A 679 2.68 23.11 -1.01
C GLU A 679 3.06 24.18 0.02
N GLY A 680 2.15 24.53 0.92
CA GLY A 680 2.35 25.59 1.90
C GLY A 680 2.06 26.99 1.36
N GLY A 681 1.78 27.90 2.29
CA GLY A 681 1.50 29.29 2.01
C GLY A 681 0.39 29.51 0.98
N TRP A 682 0.57 30.56 0.20
CA TRP A 682 -0.36 30.93 -0.86
C TRP A 682 -0.28 30.01 -2.08
N GLU A 683 0.82 29.29 -2.27
CA GLU A 683 0.98 28.36 -3.39
C GLU A 683 -0.01 27.21 -3.31
N SER A 684 -0.30 26.68 -2.12
CA SER A 684 -1.37 25.69 -1.95
C SER A 684 -2.74 26.23 -2.38
N LEU A 685 -3.10 27.46 -1.99
CA LEU A 685 -4.38 28.06 -2.40
C LEU A 685 -4.44 28.35 -3.90
N ARG A 686 -3.31 28.80 -4.50
CA ARG A 686 -3.19 28.99 -5.95
C ARG A 686 -3.31 27.66 -6.70
N PHE A 687 -2.76 26.56 -6.17
CA PHE A 687 -2.92 25.24 -6.77
C PHE A 687 -4.38 24.80 -6.79
N PHE A 688 -5.10 25.00 -5.68
CA PHE A 688 -6.50 24.57 -5.51
C PHE A 688 -7.57 25.52 -6.06
N THR A 689 -7.17 26.57 -6.79
CA THR A 689 -8.07 27.50 -7.48
C THR A 689 -7.70 27.64 -8.95
N GLU A 690 -8.64 28.11 -9.77
CA GLU A 690 -8.34 28.60 -11.11
C GLU A 690 -8.47 30.11 -11.25
N PRO A 691 -7.43 30.80 -11.76
CA PRO A 691 -7.50 32.22 -12.04
C PRO A 691 -8.37 32.47 -13.29
N LYS A 692 -9.23 33.48 -13.20
CA LYS A 692 -10.05 34.00 -14.30
C LYS A 692 -9.86 35.50 -14.37
N ASN A 693 -9.33 36.01 -15.48
CA ASN A 693 -9.26 37.45 -15.71
C ASN A 693 -10.63 37.99 -16.13
N ILE A 694 -11.06 39.08 -15.50
CA ILE A 694 -12.24 39.85 -15.91
C ILE A 694 -11.78 41.25 -16.27
N TYR A 695 -12.05 41.63 -17.52
CA TYR A 695 -11.87 42.98 -18.02
C TYR A 695 -13.21 43.73 -17.97
N VAL A 696 -13.19 44.97 -17.50
CA VAL A 696 -14.31 45.90 -17.52
C VAL A 696 -13.85 47.19 -18.22
N GLY A 697 -14.48 47.51 -19.35
CA GLY A 697 -14.32 48.82 -19.98
C GLY A 697 -14.96 49.90 -19.09
N ILE A 698 -14.24 51.00 -18.88
CA ILE A 698 -14.68 52.16 -18.09
C ILE A 698 -14.95 53.32 -19.03
#